data_AF-A0A7U2MCR3-F1
#
_entry.id   AF-A0A7U2MCR3-F1
#
_cell.length_a   1.000
_cell.length_b   1.000
_cell.length_c   1.000
_cell.angle_alpha   90.00
_cell.angle_beta   90.00
_cell.angle_gamma   90.00
#
_symmetry.space_group_name_H-M   'P 1'
#
loop_
_entity.id
_entity.type
_entity.pdbx_description
1 polymer ?
#
loop_
_entity_poly.entity_id
_entity_poly.type
_entity_poly.pdbx_seq_one_letter_code
_entity_poly.pdbx_strand_id
1 'polypeptide(L)'
;MPKRLPLSCENCRRRKIRCLGSCVPCDTCRKRGVASSCRFKRDVEHNLQPAQSEAIALQETLLRRISDLESLLVKNIEFTSMSTTQHNRSIRSPVLQNDTPLTEDELSANPASINTDGQFFTRNITTSQRDEVGSIITSQSGYVRYVPYSTSRDPDVFHSLQNQSQMEFPSRAFFCCDTPPSKQALLDMLPPFRHCDELITTFLNVFSPLFHILHDGMFRSNYTKFKQDPRNAPVSFVGLIFVTLGLAVTAIDKESPILSDLGREASPAESARSLAAKYRQATMKCLAADNFMWQHNLQTLQCLILLIYAINHAQGPAWALLGTTLNIAIAIGCHIDPGLLSLNPIEVQERRRAWAGLTMLYTIQNTCLGNLAPFNVENNVQLPADVEDEEIVADSLPTALNGIQHSSRRMHPTKMSYILFKFRLYSLASGVCALSAGKSECSPAKIQALDHEIELELQAQAERFSDQLDLPPYHQAHSFILSNYTNHLVLLLHRICLLKPEGFEDGSVTGSYEKCEQAALAILSNYETLNLRNEFSPYKWYIFGLGSFHAFLAISTLLVLFGKARTTQNSKHLILQAVQNCFQRLHENAPFSEICQRACSILDSLTPGEPYQPTPSLVFSDGVCNLESTAGFGSNEPPTMDTTTSSDRFDPSFWALPESFEEIVTNIPCEQWLSPAVFPWAGFGYNIP
;
A
#
# COMPACT_ATOMS: atom_id res chain seq x y z
N MET A 1 74.86 37.99 -3.64
CA MET A 1 75.30 37.57 -4.99
C MET A 1 74.12 36.95 -5.73
N PRO A 2 73.54 37.59 -6.76
CA PRO A 2 72.45 36.97 -7.52
C PRO A 2 72.98 35.78 -8.33
N LYS A 3 72.35 34.60 -8.16
CA LYS A 3 72.66 33.40 -8.94
C LYS A 3 72.34 33.67 -10.41
N ARG A 4 73.36 33.71 -11.28
CA ARG A 4 73.16 33.85 -12.74
C ARG A 4 72.32 32.67 -13.25
N LEU A 5 71.12 32.98 -13.75
CA LEU A 5 70.22 31.99 -14.34
C LEU A 5 70.83 31.42 -15.62
N PRO A 6 70.60 30.12 -15.90
CA PRO A 6 71.22 29.46 -17.04
C PRO A 6 70.54 29.83 -18.36
N LEU A 7 71.37 30.21 -19.33
CA LEU A 7 70.94 30.58 -20.69
C LEU A 7 70.57 29.39 -21.59
N SER A 8 70.78 28.15 -21.12
CA SER A 8 70.47 26.92 -21.88
C SER A 8 69.16 26.29 -21.41
N CYS A 9 68.38 25.74 -22.35
CA CYS A 9 67.17 24.98 -22.00
C CYS A 9 67.52 23.69 -21.24
N GLU A 10 66.54 23.17 -20.49
CA GLU A 10 66.75 22.06 -19.57
C GLU A 10 67.20 20.77 -20.28
N ASN A 11 66.62 20.48 -21.46
CA ASN A 11 66.98 19.30 -22.25
C ASN A 11 68.42 19.33 -22.77
N CYS A 12 68.85 20.45 -23.35
CA CYS A 12 70.22 20.61 -23.83
C CYS A 12 71.22 20.56 -22.68
N ARG A 13 70.86 21.13 -21.53
CA ARG A 13 71.68 21.13 -20.33
C ARG A 13 71.86 19.74 -19.73
N ARG A 14 70.77 18.99 -19.54
CA ARG A 14 70.83 17.60 -19.02
C ARG A 14 71.67 16.70 -19.91
N ARG A 15 71.56 16.88 -21.23
CA ARG A 15 72.33 16.11 -22.21
C ARG A 15 73.74 16.65 -22.46
N LYS A 16 74.14 17.75 -21.79
CA LYS A 16 75.45 18.43 -21.94
C LYS A 16 75.82 18.75 -23.40
N ILE A 17 74.83 19.18 -24.20
CA ILE A 17 75.02 19.59 -25.59
C ILE A 17 74.80 21.09 -25.76
N ARG A 18 75.37 21.67 -26.82
CA ARG A 18 75.24 23.11 -27.09
C ARG A 18 73.77 23.48 -27.36
N CYS A 19 73.24 24.38 -26.52
CA CYS A 19 71.94 24.99 -26.71
C CYS A 19 72.08 26.22 -27.61
N LEU A 20 71.55 26.15 -28.82
CA LEU A 20 71.50 27.27 -29.76
C LEU A 20 70.12 27.93 -29.63
N GLY A 21 69.91 28.73 -28.58
CA GLY A 21 68.55 29.20 -28.28
C GLY A 21 68.46 30.58 -27.64
N SER A 22 67.92 31.53 -28.40
CA SER A 22 67.32 32.78 -27.93
C SER A 22 65.78 32.72 -27.84
N CYS A 23 65.13 31.69 -28.40
CA CYS A 23 63.66 31.46 -28.35
C CYS A 23 63.29 30.00 -28.02
N VAL A 24 62.03 29.77 -27.64
CA VAL A 24 61.46 28.44 -27.33
C VAL A 24 60.59 27.95 -28.50
N PRO A 25 60.77 26.71 -28.99
CA PRO A 25 61.79 25.73 -28.63
C PRO A 25 63.15 26.06 -29.27
N CYS A 26 64.26 25.76 -28.59
CA CYS A 26 65.59 26.01 -29.16
C CYS A 26 65.87 25.09 -30.36
N ASP A 27 66.72 25.52 -31.29
CA ASP A 27 66.94 24.78 -32.55
C ASP A 27 67.52 23.38 -32.33
N THR A 28 68.35 23.20 -31.30
CA THR A 28 68.88 21.89 -30.93
C THR A 28 67.77 20.91 -30.53
N CYS A 29 66.74 21.36 -29.82
CA CYS A 29 65.59 20.53 -29.42
C CYS A 29 64.63 20.30 -30.59
N ARG A 30 64.47 21.30 -31.47
CA ARG A 30 63.66 21.22 -32.69
C ARG A 30 64.19 20.15 -33.64
N LYS A 31 65.48 20.22 -33.98
CA LYS A 31 66.15 19.25 -34.87
C LYS A 31 66.13 17.82 -34.34
N ARG A 32 65.99 17.65 -33.02
CA ARG A 32 65.96 16.34 -32.36
C ARG A 32 64.55 15.80 -32.14
N GLY A 33 63.51 16.46 -32.66
CA GLY A 33 62.13 16.01 -32.53
C GLY A 33 61.56 16.09 -31.12
N VAL A 34 62.23 16.79 -30.18
CA VAL A 34 61.81 16.94 -28.78
C VAL A 34 61.36 18.37 -28.46
N ALA A 35 60.91 19.09 -29.47
CA ALA A 35 60.51 20.50 -29.41
C ALA A 35 59.47 20.78 -28.30
N SER A 36 58.47 19.90 -28.17
CA SER A 36 57.36 20.01 -27.20
C SER A 36 57.80 19.95 -25.73
N SER A 37 58.99 19.42 -25.45
CA SER A 37 59.54 19.32 -24.09
C SER A 37 60.63 20.35 -23.79
N CYS A 38 60.93 21.25 -24.73
CA CYS A 38 61.97 22.27 -24.57
C CYS A 38 61.51 23.39 -23.63
N ARG A 39 62.05 23.42 -22.40
CA ARG A 39 61.72 24.45 -21.39
C ARG A 39 62.96 25.21 -20.93
N PHE A 40 62.83 26.54 -20.78
CA PHE A 40 63.81 27.39 -20.12
C PHE A 40 63.30 27.77 -18.74
N LYS A 41 64.18 27.81 -17.74
CA LYS A 41 63.78 28.13 -16.35
C LYS A 41 63.15 29.52 -16.18
N ARG A 42 63.46 30.47 -17.06
CA ARG A 42 62.89 31.83 -17.05
C ARG A 42 61.41 31.90 -17.45
N ASP A 43 60.90 30.91 -18.19
CA ASP A 43 59.55 30.96 -18.76
C ASP A 43 58.50 30.26 -17.87
N VAL A 44 58.90 29.68 -16.74
CA VAL A 44 58.00 28.98 -15.80
C VAL A 44 57.36 29.95 -14.79
N GLU A 45 57.98 31.10 -14.53
CA GLU A 45 57.50 32.06 -13.52
C GLU A 45 56.37 32.96 -14.02
N HIS A 46 56.12 33.06 -15.34
CA HIS A 46 55.13 33.98 -15.91
C HIS A 46 53.72 33.40 -16.19
N ASN A 47 53.48 32.10 -15.96
CA ASN A 47 52.23 31.42 -16.39
C ASN A 47 51.35 30.86 -15.25
N LEU A 48 51.54 31.31 -14.00
CA LEU A 48 50.74 30.84 -12.85
C LEU A 48 49.53 31.72 -12.47
N GLN A 49 49.31 32.86 -13.15
CA GLN A 49 48.23 33.80 -12.79
C GLN A 49 46.87 33.63 -13.51
N PRO A 50 46.74 33.11 -14.76
CA PRO A 50 45.42 33.08 -15.42
C PRO A 50 44.49 31.92 -14.98
N ALA A 51 45.03 30.80 -14.51
CA ALA A 51 44.26 29.56 -14.31
C ALA A 51 43.45 29.52 -12.99
N GLN A 52 43.79 30.33 -11.99
CA GLN A 52 43.06 30.38 -10.72
C GLN A 52 41.78 31.22 -10.82
N SER A 53 41.76 32.29 -11.61
CA SER A 53 40.58 33.15 -11.77
C SER A 53 39.44 32.49 -12.55
N GLU A 54 39.73 31.66 -13.57
CA GLU A 54 38.70 30.91 -14.30
C GLU A 54 38.06 29.81 -13.45
N ALA A 55 38.84 29.13 -12.60
CA ALA A 55 38.32 28.10 -11.70
C ALA A 55 37.42 28.70 -10.61
N ILE A 56 37.79 29.88 -10.07
CA ILE A 56 36.97 30.60 -9.08
C ILE A 56 35.68 31.11 -9.73
N ALA A 57 35.73 31.69 -10.93
CA ALA A 57 34.55 32.16 -11.65
C ALA A 57 33.59 31.02 -12.02
N LEU A 58 34.11 29.86 -12.40
CA LEU A 58 33.31 28.66 -12.67
C LEU A 58 32.64 28.14 -11.39
N GLN A 59 33.36 28.14 -10.27
CA GLN A 59 32.83 27.71 -8.99
C GLN A 59 31.75 28.67 -8.45
N GLU A 60 31.93 29.98 -8.59
CA GLU A 60 30.88 30.97 -8.27
C GLU A 60 29.63 30.80 -9.15
N THR A 61 29.82 30.52 -10.44
CA THR A 61 28.72 30.27 -11.37
C THR A 61 27.95 28.99 -11.03
N LEU A 62 28.67 27.92 -10.65
CA LEU A 62 28.07 26.65 -10.21
C LEU A 62 27.29 26.83 -8.90
N LEU A 63 27.87 27.51 -7.90
CA LEU A 63 27.20 27.77 -6.63
C LEU A 63 25.94 28.63 -6.80
N ARG A 64 25.99 29.64 -7.68
CA ARG A 64 24.82 30.46 -8.02
C ARG A 64 23.73 29.63 -8.68
N ARG A 65 24.11 28.75 -9.61
CA ARG A 65 23.16 27.86 -10.29
C ARG A 65 22.54 26.82 -9.35
N ILE A 66 23.31 26.30 -8.39
CA ILE A 66 22.79 25.42 -7.34
C ILE A 66 21.79 26.19 -6.47
N SER A 67 22.11 27.40 -6.03
CA SER A 67 21.20 28.25 -5.26
C SER A 67 19.92 28.61 -6.03
N ASP A 68 20.01 28.85 -7.32
CA ASP A 68 18.87 29.12 -8.20
C ASP A 68 18.00 27.87 -8.37
N LEU A 69 18.63 26.70 -8.56
CA LEU A 69 17.94 25.41 -8.64
C LEU A 69 17.28 25.07 -7.31
N GLU A 70 17.94 25.26 -6.18
CA GLU A 70 17.38 25.08 -4.84
C GLU A 70 16.20 26.02 -4.60
N SER A 71 16.30 27.30 -5.00
CA SER A 71 15.19 28.25 -4.90
C SER A 71 14.02 27.87 -5.80
N LEU A 72 14.27 27.34 -7.00
CA LEU A 72 13.22 26.83 -7.88
C LEU A 72 12.60 25.54 -7.33
N LEU A 73 13.38 24.68 -6.69
CA LEU A 73 12.92 23.45 -6.06
C LEU A 73 12.08 23.76 -4.82
N VAL A 74 12.51 24.71 -3.98
CA VAL A 74 11.73 25.25 -2.86
C VAL A 74 10.44 25.89 -3.38
N LYS A 75 10.48 26.71 -4.44
CA LYS A 75 9.26 27.26 -5.05
C LYS A 75 8.35 26.20 -5.66
N ASN A 76 8.89 25.13 -6.25
CA ASN A 76 8.09 24.02 -6.76
C ASN A 76 7.47 23.21 -5.63
N ILE A 77 8.21 22.96 -4.55
CA ILE A 77 7.72 22.30 -3.34
C ILE A 77 6.68 23.19 -2.67
N GLU A 78 6.88 24.50 -2.59
CA GLU A 78 5.92 25.50 -2.10
C GLU A 78 4.68 25.56 -2.99
N PHE A 79 4.82 25.53 -4.31
CA PHE A 79 3.68 25.48 -5.23
C PHE A 79 2.88 24.17 -5.09
N THR A 80 3.59 23.06 -4.90
CA THR A 80 2.99 21.74 -4.67
C THR A 80 2.35 21.65 -3.27
N SER A 81 2.91 22.34 -2.26
CA SER A 81 2.46 22.29 -0.86
C SER A 81 1.43 23.37 -0.49
N MET A 82 1.45 24.56 -1.12
CA MET A 82 0.41 25.58 -1.01
C MET A 82 -0.88 25.13 -1.71
N SER A 83 -0.78 24.28 -2.74
CA SER A 83 -1.95 23.60 -3.32
C SER A 83 -2.63 22.62 -2.36
N THR A 84 -1.92 22.13 -1.32
CA THR A 84 -2.49 21.31 -0.23
C THR A 84 -3.08 22.13 0.93
N THR A 85 -2.73 23.40 1.10
CA THR A 85 -3.17 24.20 2.26
C THR A 85 -4.09 25.38 1.93
N GLN A 86 -4.14 25.85 0.68
CA GLN A 86 -4.86 27.08 0.35
C GLN A 86 -6.33 26.90 -0.08
N HIS A 87 -6.82 25.67 -0.30
CA HIS A 87 -8.26 25.46 -0.60
C HIS A 87 -9.17 25.31 0.64
N ASN A 88 -8.61 25.35 1.86
CA ASN A 88 -9.42 25.43 3.09
C ASN A 88 -9.81 26.87 3.48
N ARG A 89 -9.33 27.90 2.78
CA ARG A 89 -9.78 29.30 2.96
C ARG A 89 -9.63 30.11 1.67
N SER A 90 -10.59 30.03 0.75
CA SER A 90 -11.11 31.19 -0.01
C SER A 90 -12.03 30.72 -1.14
N ILE A 91 -13.34 30.81 -0.91
CA ILE A 91 -14.31 31.09 -1.98
C ILE A 91 -14.80 32.52 -1.69
N ARG A 92 -14.26 33.50 -2.40
CA ARG A 92 -15.02 34.71 -2.74
C ARG A 92 -14.89 34.93 -4.24
N SER A 93 -16.00 34.76 -4.94
CA SER A 93 -16.16 35.09 -6.36
C SER A 93 -15.75 36.56 -6.62
N PRO A 94 -15.23 36.88 -7.81
CA PRO A 94 -15.13 38.25 -8.25
C PRO A 94 -16.53 38.73 -8.66
N VAL A 95 -17.17 39.52 -7.82
CA VAL A 95 -18.29 40.38 -8.24
C VAL A 95 -17.68 41.68 -8.77
N LEU A 96 -18.21 42.12 -9.91
CA LEU A 96 -17.89 43.36 -10.60
C LEU A 96 -17.75 44.56 -9.64
N GLN A 97 -16.75 45.38 -9.94
CA GLN A 97 -16.54 46.71 -9.39
C GLN A 97 -17.79 47.59 -9.53
N ASN A 98 -18.14 48.29 -8.46
CA ASN A 98 -18.58 49.69 -8.52
C ASN A 98 -18.37 50.37 -7.16
N ASP A 99 -18.00 51.65 -7.25
CA ASP A 99 -17.43 52.54 -6.24
C ASP A 99 -18.32 52.86 -5.03
N THR A 100 -17.75 52.98 -3.82
CA THR A 100 -17.60 54.25 -3.03
C THR A 100 -17.13 53.97 -1.58
N PRO A 101 -16.41 54.92 -0.93
CA PRO A 101 -15.80 54.73 0.39
C PRO A 101 -16.72 55.23 1.53
N LEU A 102 -16.48 54.80 2.79
CA LEU A 102 -16.44 55.66 4.01
C LEU A 102 -16.35 54.88 5.36
N THR A 103 -15.33 55.27 6.13
CA THR A 103 -15.20 55.49 7.60
C THR A 103 -15.45 54.41 8.68
N GLU A 104 -14.36 54.13 9.42
CA GLU A 104 -14.14 54.05 10.89
C GLU A 104 -15.37 53.99 11.83
N ASP A 105 -15.45 52.98 12.71
CA ASP A 105 -14.99 53.10 14.12
C ASP A 105 -15.18 51.82 15.00
N GLU A 106 -14.23 51.67 15.95
CA GLU A 106 -14.27 51.07 17.30
C GLU A 106 -14.50 49.56 17.61
N LEU A 107 -13.39 48.90 17.99
CA LEU A 107 -13.07 48.27 19.30
C LEU A 107 -14.13 47.44 20.08
N SER A 108 -13.84 46.14 20.29
CA SER A 108 -13.76 45.54 21.64
C SER A 108 -13.17 44.11 21.61
N ALA A 109 -12.57 43.72 22.74
CA ALA A 109 -11.62 42.62 22.91
C ALA A 109 -12.21 41.34 23.54
N ASN A 110 -11.41 40.26 23.47
CA ASN A 110 -11.37 39.01 24.27
C ASN A 110 -12.15 37.78 23.74
N PRO A 111 -11.77 36.54 24.15
CA PRO A 111 -10.62 35.78 23.63
C PRO A 111 -11.05 34.38 23.12
N ALA A 112 -10.07 33.66 22.57
CA ALA A 112 -10.17 32.34 21.97
C ALA A 112 -11.00 31.32 22.78
N SER A 113 -12.04 30.79 22.12
CA SER A 113 -12.62 29.47 22.36
C SER A 113 -12.42 28.66 21.08
N ILE A 114 -11.39 27.81 21.08
CA ILE A 114 -11.17 26.82 20.03
C ILE A 114 -12.12 25.67 20.35
N ASN A 115 -13.29 25.67 19.72
CA ASN A 115 -14.14 24.50 19.66
C ASN A 115 -13.46 23.47 18.75
N THR A 116 -12.88 22.46 19.40
CA THR A 116 -12.63 21.13 18.86
C THR A 116 -13.99 20.48 18.62
N ASP A 117 -14.39 20.43 17.35
CA ASP A 117 -15.51 19.62 16.92
C ASP A 117 -15.11 18.97 15.59
N GLY A 118 -14.98 17.64 15.62
CA GLY A 118 -14.76 16.78 14.46
C GLY A 118 -16.02 16.72 13.58
N GLN A 119 -16.43 17.86 13.05
CA GLN A 119 -17.54 17.96 12.11
C GLN A 119 -17.04 17.60 10.72
N PHE A 120 -17.32 16.35 10.34
CA PHE A 120 -17.55 16.00 8.94
C PHE A 120 -18.48 17.05 8.33
N PHE A 121 -17.97 17.85 7.40
CA PHE A 121 -18.77 18.84 6.69
C PHE A 121 -19.80 18.13 5.81
N THR A 122 -20.96 17.77 6.36
CA THR A 122 -22.20 17.75 5.59
C THR A 122 -22.53 19.19 5.25
N ARG A 123 -21.96 19.69 4.15
CA ARG A 123 -22.37 20.96 3.57
C ARG A 123 -23.83 20.80 3.18
N ASN A 124 -24.75 21.48 3.88
CA ASN A 124 -26.15 21.57 3.49
C ASN A 124 -26.19 22.16 2.07
N ILE A 125 -26.42 21.31 1.08
CA ILE A 125 -26.49 21.67 -0.32
C ILE A 125 -27.75 22.52 -0.50
N THR A 126 -27.57 23.83 -0.61
CA THR A 126 -28.63 24.73 -1.05
C THR A 126 -29.09 24.30 -2.44
N THR A 127 -30.38 24.40 -2.72
CA THR A 127 -31.02 24.00 -3.98
C THR A 127 -30.31 24.51 -5.23
N SER A 128 -29.56 25.60 -5.14
CA SER A 128 -28.74 26.18 -6.22
C SER A 128 -27.56 25.32 -6.68
N GLN A 129 -27.04 24.39 -5.86
CA GLN A 129 -25.89 23.55 -6.24
C GLN A 129 -26.28 22.30 -7.03
N ARG A 130 -27.54 21.83 -6.98
CA ARG A 130 -27.98 20.70 -7.81
C ARG A 130 -27.93 21.04 -9.30
N ASP A 131 -28.09 22.31 -9.63
CA ASP A 131 -28.16 22.75 -11.02
C ASP A 131 -26.77 22.75 -11.70
N GLU A 132 -25.64 22.71 -10.98
CA GLU A 132 -24.29 22.86 -11.58
C GLU A 132 -23.46 21.57 -11.72
N VAL A 133 -24.08 20.39 -11.59
CA VAL A 133 -23.36 19.10 -11.39
C VAL A 133 -23.17 18.27 -12.66
N GLY A 134 -23.81 18.63 -13.77
CA GLY A 134 -23.77 17.85 -15.02
C GLY A 134 -24.80 16.72 -15.06
N SER A 135 -24.72 15.83 -16.04
CA SER A 135 -25.72 14.79 -16.28
C SER A 135 -25.10 13.50 -16.80
N ILE A 136 -25.73 12.36 -16.49
CA ILE A 136 -25.35 11.05 -17.03
C ILE A 136 -26.25 10.69 -18.21
N ILE A 137 -25.64 10.36 -19.35
CA ILE A 137 -26.32 9.81 -20.51
C ILE A 137 -26.05 8.31 -20.59
N THR A 138 -27.11 7.52 -20.74
CA THR A 138 -27.01 6.07 -21.01
C THR A 138 -27.51 5.78 -22.42
N SER A 139 -26.66 5.16 -23.23
CA SER A 139 -26.99 4.72 -24.59
C SER A 139 -27.94 3.52 -24.59
N GLN A 140 -28.61 3.26 -25.72
CA GLN A 140 -29.46 2.06 -25.89
C GLN A 140 -28.69 0.74 -25.70
N SER A 141 -27.39 0.74 -25.99
CA SER A 141 -26.48 -0.38 -25.76
C SER A 141 -26.02 -0.53 -24.30
N GLY A 142 -26.44 0.37 -23.39
CA GLY A 142 -26.11 0.30 -21.97
C GLY A 142 -24.75 0.91 -21.58
N TYR A 143 -24.08 1.59 -22.52
CA TYR A 143 -22.87 2.39 -22.22
C TYR A 143 -23.24 3.75 -21.65
N VAL A 144 -22.38 4.26 -20.77
CA VAL A 144 -22.62 5.43 -19.93
C VAL A 144 -21.58 6.50 -20.23
N ARG A 145 -22.01 7.77 -20.25
CA ARG A 145 -21.13 8.93 -20.37
C ARG A 145 -21.60 10.04 -19.44
N TYR A 146 -20.66 10.64 -18.72
CA TYR A 146 -20.90 11.88 -17.98
C TYR A 146 -20.69 13.09 -18.88
N VAL A 147 -21.62 14.03 -18.80
CA VAL A 147 -21.61 15.30 -19.53
C VAL A 147 -21.54 16.44 -18.50
N PRO A 148 -20.48 17.27 -18.52
CA PRO A 148 -20.36 18.41 -17.61
C PRO A 148 -21.53 19.39 -17.74
N TYR A 149 -21.81 20.12 -16.66
CA TYR A 149 -22.94 21.05 -16.61
C TYR A 149 -22.98 22.05 -17.77
N SER A 150 -21.84 22.68 -18.06
CA SER A 150 -21.72 23.67 -19.14
C SER A 150 -22.16 23.13 -20.50
N THR A 151 -21.87 21.85 -20.78
CA THR A 151 -22.27 21.16 -22.01
C THR A 151 -23.72 20.69 -21.95
N SER A 152 -24.21 20.27 -20.78
CA SER A 152 -25.60 19.83 -20.61
C SER A 152 -26.63 20.95 -20.78
N ARG A 153 -26.23 22.21 -20.62
CA ARG A 153 -27.10 23.38 -20.81
C ARG A 153 -27.44 23.66 -22.27
N ASP A 154 -26.61 23.20 -23.21
CA ASP A 154 -26.85 23.34 -24.64
C ASP A 154 -27.69 22.15 -25.13
N PRO A 155 -28.99 22.34 -25.44
CA PRO A 155 -29.87 21.24 -25.81
C PRO A 155 -29.44 20.56 -27.11
N ASP A 156 -28.89 21.31 -28.06
CA ASP A 156 -28.49 20.78 -29.37
C ASP A 156 -27.25 19.89 -29.24
N VAL A 157 -26.27 20.30 -28.41
CA VAL A 157 -25.10 19.49 -28.09
C VAL A 157 -25.47 18.26 -27.27
N PHE A 158 -26.33 18.43 -26.25
CA PHE A 158 -26.78 17.33 -25.41
C PHE A 158 -27.56 16.27 -26.20
N HIS A 159 -28.51 16.68 -27.05
CA HIS A 159 -29.23 15.78 -27.96
C HIS A 159 -28.30 15.12 -28.98
N SER A 160 -27.30 15.84 -29.50
CA SER A 160 -26.30 15.25 -30.39
C SER A 160 -25.47 14.17 -29.70
N LEU A 161 -25.06 14.39 -28.45
CA LEU A 161 -24.34 13.40 -27.63
C LEU A 161 -25.20 12.19 -27.26
N GLN A 162 -26.50 12.39 -27.04
CA GLN A 162 -27.45 11.32 -26.77
C GLN A 162 -27.74 10.47 -28.03
N ASN A 163 -27.78 11.12 -29.21
CA ASN A 163 -28.03 10.49 -30.50
C ASN A 163 -26.77 9.93 -31.17
N GLN A 164 -25.57 10.21 -30.65
CA GLN A 164 -24.31 9.54 -31.03
C GLN A 164 -24.33 8.06 -30.59
N SER A 165 -25.24 7.31 -31.18
CA SER A 165 -25.28 5.87 -31.20
C SER A 165 -24.39 5.43 -32.35
N GLN A 166 -23.26 4.80 -32.02
CA GLN A 166 -22.30 4.24 -32.98
C GLN A 166 -21.46 5.28 -33.74
N MET A 167 -20.47 5.89 -33.08
CA MET A 167 -19.27 6.23 -33.85
C MET A 167 -18.60 4.92 -34.27
N GLU A 168 -18.26 4.80 -35.55
CA GLU A 168 -17.31 3.80 -36.03
C GLU A 168 -15.98 4.07 -35.30
N PHE A 169 -15.77 3.38 -34.17
CA PHE A 169 -14.52 3.48 -33.46
C PHE A 169 -13.41 3.00 -34.39
N PRO A 170 -12.23 3.65 -34.40
CA PRO A 170 -11.10 3.17 -35.19
C PRO A 170 -10.85 1.72 -34.81
N SER A 171 -11.24 0.83 -35.71
CA SER A 171 -11.23 -0.60 -35.46
C SER A 171 -9.80 -1.01 -35.15
N ARG A 172 -9.60 -1.64 -33.99
CA ARG A 172 -8.55 -2.64 -33.75
C ARG A 172 -7.12 -2.16 -33.45
N ALA A 173 -6.87 -0.90 -33.10
CA ALA A 173 -5.49 -0.40 -32.94
C ALA A 173 -4.83 -0.59 -31.55
N PHE A 174 -5.57 -0.81 -30.47
CA PHE A 174 -4.97 -0.83 -29.11
C PHE A 174 -4.50 -2.22 -28.63
N PHE A 175 -5.06 -3.30 -29.14
CA PHE A 175 -4.67 -4.66 -28.77
C PHE A 175 -4.05 -5.34 -29.99
N CYS A 176 -2.79 -5.76 -29.89
CA CYS A 176 -2.01 -6.44 -30.94
C CYS A 176 -2.49 -7.89 -31.17
N CYS A 177 -3.80 -8.11 -31.28
CA CYS A 177 -4.41 -9.39 -31.58
C CYS A 177 -5.29 -9.25 -32.81
N ASP A 178 -5.03 -10.07 -33.82
CA ASP A 178 -5.59 -9.94 -35.18
C ASP A 178 -7.13 -10.09 -35.22
N THR A 179 -7.76 -10.61 -34.17
CA THR A 179 -9.21 -10.51 -33.91
C THR A 179 -9.50 -10.69 -32.41
N PRO A 180 -10.36 -9.85 -31.78
CA PRO A 180 -10.83 -10.12 -30.42
C PRO A 180 -11.61 -11.45 -30.41
N PRO A 181 -11.51 -12.26 -29.35
CA PRO A 181 -12.18 -13.55 -29.28
C PRO A 181 -13.69 -13.37 -29.38
N SER A 182 -14.36 -14.27 -30.11
CA SER A 182 -15.82 -14.26 -30.18
C SER A 182 -16.43 -14.52 -28.80
N LYS A 183 -17.64 -14.02 -28.57
CA LYS A 183 -18.36 -14.25 -27.30
C LYS A 183 -18.50 -15.74 -26.98
N GLN A 184 -18.74 -16.58 -27.99
CA GLN A 184 -18.80 -18.03 -27.79
C GLN A 184 -17.45 -18.58 -27.30
N ALA A 185 -16.33 -18.17 -27.90
CA ALA A 185 -15.01 -18.59 -27.44
C ALA A 185 -14.71 -18.14 -25.99
N LEU A 186 -15.24 -16.97 -25.57
CA LEU A 186 -15.15 -16.52 -24.17
C LEU A 186 -15.97 -17.41 -23.23
N LEU A 187 -17.19 -17.78 -23.62
CA LEU A 187 -18.04 -18.68 -22.83
C LEU A 187 -17.43 -20.09 -22.72
N ASP A 188 -16.81 -20.59 -23.79
CA ASP A 188 -16.15 -21.90 -23.80
C ASP A 188 -14.93 -21.98 -22.88
N MET A 189 -14.38 -20.83 -22.43
CA MET A 189 -13.30 -20.77 -21.44
C MET A 189 -13.79 -20.88 -19.99
N LEU A 190 -15.10 -20.77 -19.72
CA LEU A 190 -15.64 -20.92 -18.37
C LEU A 190 -15.54 -22.37 -17.90
N PRO A 191 -15.23 -22.60 -16.61
CA PRO A 191 -15.33 -23.94 -16.06
C PRO A 191 -16.80 -24.38 -15.99
N PRO A 192 -17.06 -25.68 -15.74
CA PRO A 192 -18.43 -26.16 -15.50
C PRO A 192 -19.13 -25.34 -14.41
N PHE A 193 -20.42 -25.05 -14.56
CA PHE A 193 -21.17 -24.19 -13.65
C PHE A 193 -21.07 -24.59 -12.18
N ARG A 194 -20.95 -25.89 -11.87
CA ARG A 194 -20.72 -26.37 -10.50
C ARG A 194 -19.51 -25.70 -9.83
N HIS A 195 -18.41 -25.55 -10.56
CA HIS A 195 -17.19 -24.93 -10.05
C HIS A 195 -17.32 -23.41 -10.04
N CYS A 196 -18.06 -22.84 -11.01
CA CYS A 196 -18.37 -21.41 -10.96
C CYS A 196 -19.18 -21.06 -9.70
N ASP A 197 -20.21 -21.84 -9.37
CA ASP A 197 -21.08 -21.64 -8.20
C ASP A 197 -20.26 -21.68 -6.90
N GLU A 198 -19.36 -22.65 -6.78
CA GLU A 198 -18.48 -22.81 -5.61
C GLU A 198 -17.47 -21.66 -5.50
N LEU A 199 -16.76 -21.34 -6.60
CA LEU A 199 -15.80 -20.23 -6.63
C LEU A 199 -16.46 -18.87 -6.38
N ILE A 200 -17.64 -18.61 -6.95
CA ILE A 200 -18.38 -17.38 -6.68
C ILE A 200 -18.77 -17.31 -5.20
N THR A 201 -19.16 -18.43 -4.59
CA THR A 201 -19.44 -18.48 -3.15
C THR A 201 -18.20 -18.15 -2.34
N THR A 202 -17.03 -18.70 -2.68
CA THR A 202 -15.75 -18.33 -2.07
C THR A 202 -15.44 -16.85 -2.23
N PHE A 203 -15.64 -16.27 -3.42
CA PHE A 203 -15.45 -14.84 -3.65
C PHE A 203 -16.34 -13.99 -2.74
N LEU A 204 -17.63 -14.33 -2.65
CA LEU A 204 -18.60 -13.58 -1.84
C LEU A 204 -18.37 -13.72 -0.33
N ASN A 205 -17.75 -14.82 0.11
CA ASN A 205 -17.43 -15.03 1.52
C ASN A 205 -16.09 -14.41 1.94
N VAL A 206 -15.12 -14.30 1.02
CA VAL A 206 -13.74 -13.86 1.35
C VAL A 206 -13.44 -12.46 0.84
N PHE A 207 -13.64 -12.22 -0.46
CA PHE A 207 -13.17 -11.00 -1.12
C PHE A 207 -14.23 -9.91 -1.20
N SER A 208 -15.52 -10.27 -1.37
CA SER A 208 -16.59 -9.26 -1.35
C SER A 208 -16.59 -8.47 -0.04
N PRO A 209 -16.47 -9.09 1.16
CA PRO A 209 -16.45 -8.34 2.41
C PRO A 209 -15.15 -7.55 2.65
N LEU A 210 -14.05 -7.86 1.96
CA LEU A 210 -12.76 -7.13 2.03
C LEU A 210 -12.71 -5.93 1.08
N PHE A 211 -13.30 -6.09 -0.10
CA PHE A 211 -13.26 -5.13 -1.19
C PHE A 211 -14.63 -5.11 -1.87
N HIS A 212 -15.62 -4.60 -1.14
CA HIS A 212 -17.04 -4.67 -1.47
C HIS A 212 -17.42 -3.66 -2.56
N ILE A 213 -17.00 -3.96 -3.79
CA ILE A 213 -17.23 -3.12 -4.98
C ILE A 213 -18.56 -3.45 -5.66
N LEU A 214 -19.00 -4.70 -5.57
CA LEU A 214 -20.23 -5.20 -6.17
C LEU A 214 -21.34 -5.22 -5.12
N HIS A 215 -22.57 -4.93 -5.53
CA HIS A 215 -23.73 -5.29 -4.73
C HIS A 215 -24.00 -6.81 -4.88
N ASP A 216 -23.86 -7.57 -3.81
CA ASP A 216 -23.92 -9.04 -3.79
C ASP A 216 -25.26 -9.56 -4.31
N GLY A 217 -26.38 -9.00 -3.85
CA GLY A 217 -27.73 -9.36 -4.30
C GLY A 217 -27.93 -9.18 -5.81
N MET A 218 -27.52 -8.02 -6.34
CA MET A 218 -27.59 -7.73 -7.77
C MET A 218 -26.69 -8.66 -8.59
N PHE A 219 -25.46 -8.88 -8.13
CA PHE A 219 -24.53 -9.80 -8.78
C PHE A 219 -25.07 -11.23 -8.84
N ARG A 220 -25.61 -11.77 -7.73
CA ARG A 220 -26.23 -13.10 -7.69
C ARG A 220 -27.44 -13.21 -8.62
N SER A 221 -28.28 -12.18 -8.67
CA SER A 221 -29.44 -12.12 -9.58
C SER A 221 -29.00 -12.16 -11.04
N ASN A 222 -28.02 -11.33 -11.41
CA ASN A 222 -27.47 -11.30 -12.77
C ASN A 222 -26.76 -12.61 -13.13
N TYR A 223 -26.08 -13.24 -12.19
CA TYR A 223 -25.45 -14.54 -12.39
C TYR A 223 -26.48 -15.66 -12.61
N THR A 224 -27.61 -15.61 -11.91
CA THR A 224 -28.72 -16.56 -12.13
C THR A 224 -29.31 -16.40 -13.53
N LYS A 225 -29.54 -15.16 -13.99
CA LYS A 225 -29.98 -14.87 -15.37
C LYS A 225 -28.96 -15.34 -16.40
N PHE A 226 -27.67 -15.13 -16.13
CA PHE A 226 -26.58 -15.60 -16.99
C PHE A 226 -26.60 -17.13 -17.15
N LYS A 227 -26.84 -17.90 -16.09
CA LYS A 227 -26.94 -19.37 -16.19
C LYS A 227 -28.11 -19.83 -17.08
N GLN A 228 -29.20 -19.06 -17.11
CA GLN A 228 -30.37 -19.36 -17.95
C GLN A 228 -30.10 -19.03 -19.42
N ASP A 229 -29.42 -17.91 -19.69
CA ASP A 229 -29.11 -17.48 -21.06
C ASP A 229 -27.70 -16.85 -21.17
N PRO A 230 -26.64 -17.70 -21.25
CA PRO A 230 -25.26 -17.22 -21.32
C PRO A 230 -24.96 -16.42 -22.59
N ARG A 231 -25.69 -16.73 -23.68
CA ARG A 231 -25.44 -16.14 -25.00
C ARG A 231 -25.91 -14.70 -25.11
N ASN A 232 -26.87 -14.28 -24.30
CA ASN A 232 -27.37 -12.90 -24.30
C ASN A 232 -26.73 -12.00 -23.23
N ALA A 233 -25.95 -12.55 -22.30
CA ALA A 233 -25.35 -11.74 -21.24
C ALA A 233 -24.28 -10.74 -21.74
N PRO A 234 -24.15 -9.53 -21.16
CA PRO A 234 -23.10 -8.58 -21.52
C PRO A 234 -21.69 -9.18 -21.40
N VAL A 235 -20.77 -8.84 -22.32
CA VAL A 235 -19.40 -9.39 -22.30
C VAL A 235 -18.63 -8.92 -21.06
N SER A 236 -18.84 -7.67 -20.64
CA SER A 236 -18.38 -7.16 -19.33
C SER A 236 -18.86 -8.01 -18.15
N PHE A 237 -20.00 -8.70 -18.24
CA PHE A 237 -20.50 -9.56 -17.14
C PHE A 237 -19.75 -10.89 -17.10
N VAL A 238 -19.47 -11.45 -18.28
CA VAL A 238 -18.60 -12.61 -18.40
C VAL A 238 -17.20 -12.28 -17.87
N GLY A 239 -16.70 -11.06 -18.13
CA GLY A 239 -15.46 -10.54 -17.53
C GLY A 239 -15.50 -10.49 -16.00
N LEU A 240 -16.61 -9.98 -15.43
CA LEU A 240 -16.84 -9.97 -13.98
C LEU A 240 -16.82 -11.39 -13.39
N ILE A 241 -17.48 -12.36 -14.04
CA ILE A 241 -17.44 -13.75 -13.60
C ILE A 241 -15.98 -14.21 -13.57
N PHE A 242 -15.23 -14.09 -14.67
CA PHE A 242 -13.83 -14.52 -14.69
C PHE A 242 -12.98 -13.88 -13.59
N VAL A 243 -13.13 -12.58 -13.31
CA VAL A 243 -12.30 -11.95 -12.27
C VAL A 243 -12.69 -12.41 -10.87
N THR A 244 -13.97 -12.64 -10.61
CA THR A 244 -14.42 -13.25 -9.33
C THR A 244 -13.87 -14.67 -9.16
N LEU A 245 -13.87 -15.48 -10.23
CA LEU A 245 -13.24 -16.81 -10.21
C LEU A 245 -11.72 -16.70 -9.96
N GLY A 246 -11.06 -15.75 -10.63
CA GLY A 246 -9.61 -15.52 -10.50
C GLY A 246 -9.18 -15.12 -9.09
N LEU A 247 -9.98 -14.31 -8.40
CA LEU A 247 -9.79 -13.98 -6.98
C LEU A 247 -10.10 -15.20 -6.11
N ALA A 248 -11.26 -15.84 -6.29
CA ALA A 248 -11.67 -16.98 -5.47
C ALA A 248 -10.64 -18.13 -5.43
N VAL A 249 -10.00 -18.43 -6.56
CA VAL A 249 -8.96 -19.47 -6.64
C VAL A 249 -7.80 -19.22 -5.67
N THR A 250 -7.45 -17.96 -5.36
CA THR A 250 -6.35 -17.67 -4.41
C THR A 250 -6.73 -17.89 -2.95
N ALA A 251 -8.03 -18.03 -2.65
CA ALA A 251 -8.57 -18.33 -1.32
C ALA A 251 -9.03 -19.78 -1.16
N ILE A 252 -8.84 -20.64 -2.16
CA ILE A 252 -9.17 -22.05 -2.06
C ILE A 252 -8.08 -22.80 -1.28
N ASP A 253 -8.50 -23.76 -0.44
CA ASP A 253 -7.56 -24.67 0.22
C ASP A 253 -6.82 -25.52 -0.81
N LYS A 254 -5.52 -25.72 -0.61
CA LYS A 254 -4.65 -26.53 -1.48
C LYS A 254 -5.12 -27.98 -1.62
N GLU A 255 -5.86 -28.48 -0.63
CA GLU A 255 -6.45 -29.83 -0.63
C GLU A 255 -7.82 -29.90 -1.33
N SER A 256 -8.36 -28.77 -1.77
CA SER A 256 -9.66 -28.72 -2.43
C SER A 256 -9.66 -29.51 -3.75
N PRO A 257 -10.69 -30.35 -4.00
CA PRO A 257 -10.83 -31.10 -5.23
C PRO A 257 -11.01 -30.19 -6.47
N ILE A 258 -11.41 -28.92 -6.29
CA ILE A 258 -11.51 -27.97 -7.41
C ILE A 258 -10.14 -27.81 -8.10
N LEU A 259 -9.05 -27.75 -7.31
CA LEU A 259 -7.71 -27.56 -7.86
C LEU A 259 -7.25 -28.79 -8.63
N SER A 260 -7.62 -30.01 -8.21
CA SER A 260 -7.33 -31.22 -8.97
C SER A 260 -8.19 -31.38 -10.22
N ASP A 261 -9.44 -30.92 -10.17
CA ASP A 261 -10.40 -31.03 -11.29
C ASP A 261 -10.08 -30.02 -12.41
N LEU A 262 -9.69 -28.80 -12.04
CA LEU A 262 -9.44 -27.71 -12.98
C LEU A 262 -7.95 -27.50 -13.29
N GLY A 263 -7.08 -27.79 -12.34
CA GLY A 263 -5.64 -27.63 -12.44
C GLY A 263 -4.99 -28.71 -13.31
N ARG A 264 -3.83 -28.37 -13.86
CA ARG A 264 -3.01 -29.28 -14.68
C ARG A 264 -1.55 -29.34 -14.21
N GLU A 265 -1.21 -28.56 -13.18
CA GLU A 265 0.17 -28.43 -12.70
C GLU A 265 0.49 -29.54 -11.70
N ALA A 266 1.80 -29.76 -11.46
CA ALA A 266 2.28 -30.80 -10.56
C ALA A 266 1.89 -30.55 -9.10
N SER A 267 1.84 -29.29 -8.66
CA SER A 267 1.44 -28.92 -7.31
C SER A 267 0.11 -28.15 -7.27
N PRO A 268 -0.69 -28.28 -6.20
CA PRO A 268 -1.92 -27.50 -6.02
C PRO A 268 -1.67 -25.99 -5.97
N ALA A 269 -0.54 -25.55 -5.40
CA ALA A 269 -0.17 -24.14 -5.33
C ALA A 269 0.14 -23.55 -6.71
N GLU A 270 0.84 -24.28 -7.57
CA GLU A 270 1.04 -23.88 -8.97
C GLU A 270 -0.26 -23.90 -9.75
N SER A 271 -1.10 -24.91 -9.54
CA SER A 271 -2.43 -24.99 -10.17
C SER A 271 -3.29 -23.78 -9.82
N ALA A 272 -3.32 -23.36 -8.55
CA ALA A 272 -4.03 -22.16 -8.12
C ALA A 272 -3.48 -20.90 -8.80
N ARG A 273 -2.15 -20.72 -8.85
CA ARG A 273 -1.52 -19.58 -9.54
C ARG A 273 -1.83 -19.56 -11.04
N SER A 274 -1.73 -20.72 -11.70
CA SER A 274 -1.99 -20.91 -13.13
C SER A 274 -3.45 -20.63 -13.48
N LEU A 275 -4.40 -21.15 -12.69
CA LEU A 275 -5.83 -20.89 -12.85
C LEU A 275 -6.19 -19.42 -12.61
N ALA A 276 -5.67 -18.81 -11.53
CA ALA A 276 -5.89 -17.39 -11.27
C ALA A 276 -5.35 -16.51 -12.42
N ALA A 277 -4.17 -16.85 -12.97
CA ALA A 277 -3.61 -16.17 -14.14
C ALA A 277 -4.47 -16.36 -15.40
N LYS A 278 -4.94 -17.58 -15.65
CA LYS A 278 -5.84 -17.90 -16.76
C LYS A 278 -7.13 -17.08 -16.70
N TYR A 279 -7.74 -16.97 -15.52
CA TYR A 279 -8.97 -16.20 -15.34
C TYR A 279 -8.73 -14.69 -15.45
N ARG A 280 -7.62 -14.14 -14.93
CA ARG A 280 -7.23 -12.74 -15.20
C ARG A 280 -7.06 -12.46 -16.70
N GLN A 281 -6.43 -13.38 -17.43
CA GLN A 281 -6.28 -13.26 -18.88
C GLN A 281 -7.63 -13.33 -19.60
N ALA A 282 -8.54 -14.21 -19.17
CA ALA A 282 -9.88 -14.30 -19.71
C ALA A 282 -10.70 -13.02 -19.44
N THR A 283 -10.57 -12.40 -18.26
CA THR A 283 -11.15 -11.08 -17.96
C THR A 283 -10.65 -10.01 -18.93
N MET A 284 -9.33 -9.93 -19.18
CA MET A 284 -8.79 -8.98 -20.15
C MET A 284 -9.29 -9.23 -21.58
N LYS A 285 -9.46 -10.50 -21.98
CA LYS A 285 -10.07 -10.86 -23.27
C LYS A 285 -11.52 -10.40 -23.36
N CYS A 286 -12.31 -10.54 -22.29
CA CYS A 286 -13.67 -10.01 -22.24
C CYS A 286 -13.71 -8.48 -22.36
N LEU A 287 -12.88 -7.78 -21.59
CA LEU A 287 -12.79 -6.31 -21.65
C LEU A 287 -12.40 -5.82 -23.05
N ALA A 288 -11.40 -6.45 -23.68
CA ALA A 288 -10.99 -6.13 -25.05
C ALA A 288 -12.12 -6.39 -26.07
N ALA A 289 -12.86 -7.49 -25.91
CA ALA A 289 -14.01 -7.80 -26.77
C ALA A 289 -15.20 -6.85 -26.57
N ASP A 290 -15.34 -6.24 -25.39
CA ASP A 290 -16.35 -5.20 -25.07
C ASP A 290 -15.87 -3.78 -25.45
N ASN A 291 -14.70 -3.64 -26.09
CA ASN A 291 -14.10 -2.35 -26.46
C ASN A 291 -14.01 -1.35 -25.30
N PHE A 292 -13.59 -1.83 -24.11
CA PHE A 292 -13.49 -1.03 -22.87
C PHE A 292 -12.54 0.18 -22.94
N MET A 293 -11.92 0.50 -24.08
CA MET A 293 -11.18 1.77 -24.26
C MET A 293 -12.08 2.88 -24.80
N TRP A 294 -13.22 2.51 -25.37
CA TRP A 294 -14.14 3.40 -26.06
C TRP A 294 -15.55 3.36 -25.49
N GLN A 295 -15.99 2.19 -25.04
CA GLN A 295 -17.33 1.95 -24.55
C GLN A 295 -17.29 1.39 -23.14
N HIS A 296 -17.92 2.09 -22.20
CA HIS A 296 -17.82 1.77 -20.78
C HIS A 296 -19.16 1.98 -20.09
N ASN A 297 -19.35 1.24 -19.02
CA ASN A 297 -20.43 1.43 -18.06
C ASN A 297 -19.89 1.11 -16.65
N LEU A 298 -20.74 1.24 -15.63
CA LEU A 298 -20.35 0.97 -14.24
C LEU A 298 -19.79 -0.45 -14.08
N GLN A 299 -20.39 -1.42 -14.77
CA GLN A 299 -19.97 -2.81 -14.72
C GLN A 299 -18.57 -3.04 -15.32
N THR A 300 -18.25 -2.35 -16.42
CA THR A 300 -16.91 -2.31 -17.01
C THR A 300 -15.90 -1.77 -16.00
N LEU A 301 -16.25 -0.67 -15.32
CA LEU A 301 -15.42 -0.07 -14.27
C LEU A 301 -15.20 -1.03 -13.09
N GLN A 302 -16.26 -1.65 -12.57
CA GLN A 302 -16.17 -2.63 -11.48
C GLN A 302 -15.28 -3.83 -11.88
N CYS A 303 -15.38 -4.29 -13.13
CA CYS A 303 -14.55 -5.36 -13.67
C CYS A 303 -13.06 -4.98 -13.72
N LEU A 304 -12.75 -3.75 -14.16
CA LEU A 304 -11.38 -3.23 -14.18
C LEU A 304 -10.80 -3.08 -12.77
N ILE A 305 -11.58 -2.54 -11.84
CA ILE A 305 -11.18 -2.37 -10.43
C ILE A 305 -10.84 -3.71 -9.79
N LEU A 306 -11.72 -4.71 -9.94
CA LEU A 306 -11.49 -6.06 -9.41
C LEU A 306 -10.31 -6.75 -10.11
N LEU A 307 -10.08 -6.48 -11.40
CA LEU A 307 -8.96 -7.03 -12.13
C LEU A 307 -7.63 -6.46 -11.62
N ILE A 308 -7.55 -5.15 -11.42
CA ILE A 308 -6.38 -4.50 -10.82
C ILE A 308 -6.14 -5.07 -9.42
N TYR A 309 -7.20 -5.22 -8.62
CA TYR A 309 -7.10 -5.85 -7.31
C TYR A 309 -6.53 -7.29 -7.41
N ALA A 310 -7.00 -8.10 -8.35
CA ALA A 310 -6.48 -9.44 -8.60
C ALA A 310 -5.01 -9.46 -9.09
N ILE A 311 -4.60 -8.48 -9.89
CA ILE A 311 -3.21 -8.32 -10.33
C ILE A 311 -2.31 -7.96 -9.14
N ASN A 312 -2.75 -7.05 -8.26
CA ASN A 312 -2.02 -6.67 -7.05
C ASN A 312 -1.83 -7.86 -6.10
N HIS A 313 -2.85 -8.71 -5.93
CA HIS A 313 -2.71 -9.97 -5.17
C HIS A 313 -1.65 -10.92 -5.75
N ALA A 314 -1.48 -10.89 -7.08
CA ALA A 314 -0.45 -11.65 -7.77
C ALA A 314 0.90 -10.91 -7.86
N GLN A 315 1.06 -9.77 -7.18
CA GLN A 315 2.24 -8.89 -7.24
C GLN A 315 2.63 -8.47 -8.68
N GLY A 316 1.63 -8.37 -9.57
CA GLY A 316 1.84 -7.95 -10.95
C GLY A 316 1.77 -6.43 -11.15
N PRO A 317 2.33 -5.89 -12.25
CA PRO A 317 2.24 -4.47 -12.55
C PRO A 317 0.83 -4.11 -13.07
N ALA A 318 0.12 -3.26 -12.33
CA ALA A 318 -1.22 -2.81 -12.72
C ALA A 318 -1.32 -1.29 -13.02
N TRP A 319 -0.23 -0.53 -12.90
CA TRP A 319 -0.27 0.94 -12.90
C TRP A 319 -0.89 1.55 -14.18
N ALA A 320 -0.47 1.11 -15.36
CA ALA A 320 -1.04 1.63 -16.61
C ALA A 320 -2.55 1.36 -16.71
N LEU A 321 -2.98 0.19 -16.24
CA LEU A 321 -4.40 -0.18 -16.18
C LEU A 321 -5.14 0.65 -15.12
N LEU A 322 -4.52 0.94 -13.98
CA LEU A 322 -5.06 1.81 -12.94
C LEU A 322 -5.31 3.23 -13.45
N GLY A 323 -4.34 3.81 -14.16
CA GLY A 323 -4.49 5.12 -14.83
C GLY A 323 -5.60 5.15 -15.88
N THR A 324 -5.71 4.09 -16.68
CA THR A 324 -6.81 3.93 -17.65
C THR A 324 -8.16 3.84 -16.94
N THR A 325 -8.22 3.09 -15.85
CA THR A 325 -9.43 2.88 -15.04
C THR A 325 -9.89 4.17 -14.38
N LEU A 326 -8.98 5.02 -13.92
CA LEU A 326 -9.30 6.37 -13.43
C LEU A 326 -9.96 7.23 -14.52
N ASN A 327 -9.39 7.27 -15.71
CA ASN A 327 -9.97 8.03 -16.82
C ASN A 327 -11.37 7.52 -17.18
N ILE A 328 -11.58 6.20 -17.17
CA ILE A 328 -12.91 5.59 -17.37
C ILE A 328 -13.87 5.98 -16.25
N ALA A 329 -13.44 5.94 -14.99
CA ALA A 329 -14.25 6.34 -13.83
C ALA A 329 -14.70 7.81 -13.95
N ILE A 330 -13.78 8.70 -14.37
CA ILE A 330 -14.10 10.11 -14.63
C ILE A 330 -15.09 10.23 -15.79
N ALA A 331 -14.85 9.53 -16.90
CA ALA A 331 -15.69 9.57 -18.10
C ALA A 331 -17.14 9.11 -17.86
N ILE A 332 -17.37 8.23 -16.89
CA ILE A 332 -18.72 7.78 -16.49
C ILE A 332 -19.28 8.53 -15.27
N GLY A 333 -18.56 9.53 -14.75
CA GLY A 333 -19.04 10.43 -13.70
C GLY A 333 -18.84 9.97 -12.25
N CYS A 334 -17.97 8.99 -11.97
CA CYS A 334 -17.77 8.48 -10.60
C CYS A 334 -16.97 9.44 -9.69
N HIS A 335 -16.32 10.45 -10.25
CA HIS A 335 -15.62 11.51 -9.52
C HIS A 335 -16.57 12.58 -8.94
N ILE A 336 -17.85 12.52 -9.32
CA ILE A 336 -18.92 13.37 -8.81
C ILE A 336 -19.75 12.56 -7.84
N ASP A 337 -20.17 13.14 -6.71
CA ASP A 337 -21.00 12.41 -5.75
C ASP A 337 -22.32 11.97 -6.43
N PRO A 338 -22.60 10.66 -6.53
CA PRO A 338 -23.72 10.16 -7.31
C PRO A 338 -25.08 10.50 -6.66
N GLY A 339 -25.12 10.90 -5.39
CA GLY A 339 -26.31 11.43 -4.74
C GLY A 339 -26.85 12.72 -5.38
N LEU A 340 -26.01 13.39 -6.20
CA LEU A 340 -26.39 14.58 -6.96
C LEU A 340 -26.93 14.27 -8.37
N LEU A 341 -26.76 13.04 -8.86
CA LEU A 341 -26.99 12.66 -10.26
C LEU A 341 -28.37 12.01 -10.51
N SER A 342 -29.31 12.13 -9.56
CA SER A 342 -30.68 11.57 -9.65
C SER A 342 -30.72 10.08 -10.01
N LEU A 343 -29.80 9.29 -9.43
CA LEU A 343 -29.68 7.85 -9.66
C LEU A 343 -30.45 7.05 -8.62
N ASN A 344 -30.70 5.77 -8.92
CA ASN A 344 -31.31 4.87 -7.94
C ASN A 344 -30.34 4.59 -6.76
N PRO A 345 -30.83 4.28 -5.55
CA PRO A 345 -29.99 4.13 -4.37
C PRO A 345 -28.88 3.08 -4.49
N ILE A 346 -29.13 1.98 -5.20
CA ILE A 346 -28.15 0.91 -5.44
C ILE A 346 -26.99 1.45 -6.29
N GLU A 347 -27.31 2.09 -7.42
CA GLU A 347 -26.31 2.66 -8.32
C GLU A 347 -25.50 3.79 -7.64
N VAL A 348 -26.14 4.58 -6.76
CA VAL A 348 -25.43 5.56 -5.92
C VAL A 348 -24.36 4.89 -5.08
N GLN A 349 -24.70 3.81 -4.37
CA GLN A 349 -23.74 3.11 -3.52
C GLN A 349 -22.68 2.36 -4.35
N GLU A 350 -23.05 1.71 -5.45
CA GLU A 350 -22.08 1.03 -6.32
C GLU A 350 -21.06 2.01 -6.93
N ARG A 351 -21.48 3.22 -7.30
CA ARG A 351 -20.56 4.28 -7.78
C ARG A 351 -19.64 4.80 -6.68
N ARG A 352 -20.16 5.02 -5.46
CA ARG A 352 -19.31 5.38 -4.30
C ARG A 352 -18.32 4.28 -3.97
N ARG A 353 -18.76 3.01 -3.98
CA ARG A 353 -17.91 1.83 -3.76
C ARG A 353 -16.84 1.71 -4.83
N ALA A 354 -17.17 1.89 -6.11
CA ALA A 354 -16.20 1.89 -7.21
C ALA A 354 -15.18 3.02 -7.07
N TRP A 355 -15.62 4.24 -6.76
CA TRP A 355 -14.71 5.37 -6.53
C TRP A 355 -13.76 5.11 -5.36
N ALA A 356 -14.30 4.68 -4.22
CA ALA A 356 -13.52 4.32 -3.05
C ALA A 356 -12.54 3.17 -3.33
N GLY A 357 -12.99 2.12 -4.03
CA GLY A 357 -12.12 1.02 -4.45
C GLY A 357 -10.94 1.50 -5.29
N LEU A 358 -11.19 2.38 -6.24
CA LEU A 358 -10.15 3.00 -7.05
C LEU A 358 -9.18 3.82 -6.21
N THR A 359 -9.68 4.67 -5.30
CA THR A 359 -8.85 5.46 -4.37
C THR A 359 -7.95 4.55 -3.54
N MET A 360 -8.50 3.47 -2.97
CA MET A 360 -7.73 2.49 -2.20
C MET A 360 -6.61 1.85 -3.03
N LEU A 361 -6.87 1.47 -4.29
CA LEU A 361 -5.85 0.89 -5.16
C LEU A 361 -4.72 1.90 -5.47
N TYR A 362 -5.04 3.17 -5.67
CA TYR A 362 -4.04 4.24 -5.79
C TYR A 362 -3.23 4.41 -4.51
N THR A 363 -3.88 4.39 -3.34
CA THR A 363 -3.20 4.47 -2.05
C THR A 363 -2.22 3.32 -1.86
N ILE A 364 -2.62 2.07 -2.16
CA ILE A 364 -1.74 0.90 -2.08
C ILE A 364 -0.55 1.06 -3.03
N GLN A 365 -0.78 1.51 -4.27
CA GLN A 365 0.29 1.71 -5.24
C GLN A 365 1.28 2.79 -4.79
N ASN A 366 0.78 3.94 -4.34
CA ASN A 366 1.61 5.05 -3.86
C ASN A 366 2.41 4.68 -2.61
N THR A 367 1.83 3.83 -1.75
CA THR A 367 2.52 3.28 -0.57
C THR A 367 3.66 2.37 -0.97
N CYS A 368 3.48 1.53 -2.00
CA CYS A 368 4.53 0.63 -2.47
C CYS A 368 5.61 1.40 -3.24
N LEU A 369 5.26 2.12 -4.31
CA LEU A 369 6.24 2.65 -5.26
C LEU A 369 6.73 4.08 -4.92
N GLY A 370 6.26 4.64 -3.82
CA GLY A 370 6.38 6.07 -3.53
C GLY A 370 5.40 6.91 -4.37
N ASN A 371 5.33 8.20 -4.06
CA ASN A 371 4.42 9.13 -4.72
C ASN A 371 4.93 9.52 -6.13
N LEU A 372 4.84 8.60 -7.10
CA LEU A 372 5.34 8.79 -8.46
C LEU A 372 4.51 9.80 -9.28
N ALA A 373 3.27 10.05 -8.89
CA ALA A 373 2.43 11.10 -9.44
C ALA A 373 1.31 11.46 -8.45
N PRO A 374 1.35 12.63 -7.78
CA PRO A 374 0.26 13.10 -6.94
C PRO A 374 -0.90 13.56 -7.84
N PHE A 375 -1.70 12.61 -8.34
CA PHE A 375 -2.96 12.95 -8.97
C PHE A 375 -3.92 13.44 -7.90
N ASN A 376 -4.23 14.73 -7.92
CA ASN A 376 -5.23 15.33 -7.06
C ASN A 376 -6.52 15.48 -7.87
N VAL A 377 -7.37 14.45 -7.88
CA VAL A 377 -8.74 14.60 -8.35
C VAL A 377 -9.55 15.15 -7.17
N GLU A 378 -10.23 16.27 -7.36
CA GLU A 378 -11.10 16.86 -6.33
C GLU A 378 -12.13 15.83 -5.88
N ASN A 379 -11.94 15.29 -4.67
CA ASN A 379 -12.73 14.19 -4.12
C ASN A 379 -13.89 14.72 -3.28
N ASN A 380 -14.94 15.20 -3.94
CA ASN A 380 -16.19 15.56 -3.25
C ASN A 380 -17.16 14.36 -3.11
N VAL A 381 -16.73 13.16 -3.53
CA VAL A 381 -17.50 11.92 -3.42
C VAL A 381 -17.49 11.47 -1.97
N GLN A 382 -18.67 11.26 -1.39
CA GLN A 382 -18.76 10.71 -0.04
C GLN A 382 -18.24 9.27 -0.01
N LEU A 383 -17.63 8.88 1.11
CA LEU A 383 -17.32 7.48 1.35
C LEU A 383 -18.61 6.63 1.26
N PRO A 384 -18.51 5.36 0.84
CA PRO A 384 -19.66 4.47 0.81
C PRO A 384 -20.37 4.39 2.16
N ALA A 385 -21.68 4.18 2.14
CA ALA A 385 -22.44 4.03 3.37
C ALA A 385 -22.05 2.73 4.10
N ASP A 386 -21.94 2.80 5.42
CA ASP A 386 -21.78 1.64 6.30
C ASP A 386 -23.15 0.97 6.48
N VAL A 387 -23.59 0.23 5.47
CA VAL A 387 -24.89 -0.45 5.38
C VAL A 387 -24.71 -1.85 4.77
N GLU A 388 -25.54 -2.80 5.17
CA GLU A 388 -25.68 -4.07 4.44
C GLU A 388 -26.43 -3.85 3.12
N ASP A 389 -26.16 -4.71 2.14
CA ASP A 389 -26.77 -4.63 0.81
C ASP A 389 -28.29 -4.78 0.86
N GLU A 390 -28.80 -5.64 1.74
CA GLU A 390 -30.23 -5.88 1.93
C GLU A 390 -30.98 -4.65 2.46
N GLU A 391 -30.26 -3.70 3.09
CA GLU A 391 -30.82 -2.44 3.58
C GLU A 391 -30.97 -1.39 2.46
N ILE A 392 -30.33 -1.60 1.29
CA ILE A 392 -30.36 -0.66 0.17
C ILE A 392 -31.59 -0.96 -0.71
N VAL A 393 -32.74 -0.41 -0.31
CA VAL A 393 -34.01 -0.63 -1.03
C VAL A 393 -34.15 0.36 -2.20
N ALA A 394 -34.50 -0.15 -3.38
CA ALA A 394 -34.61 0.62 -4.63
C ALA A 394 -35.69 1.72 -4.63
N ASP A 395 -36.72 1.62 -3.77
CA ASP A 395 -37.92 2.48 -3.78
C ASP A 395 -38.05 3.45 -2.58
N SER A 396 -37.15 3.41 -1.59
CA SER A 396 -37.13 4.42 -0.54
C SER A 396 -36.44 5.68 -1.07
N LEU A 397 -37.21 6.75 -1.33
CA LEU A 397 -36.71 8.10 -1.60
C LEU A 397 -35.55 8.47 -0.64
N PRO A 398 -34.64 9.40 -1.02
CA PRO A 398 -33.38 9.68 -0.32
C PRO A 398 -33.49 10.05 1.17
N THR A 399 -34.70 10.21 1.69
CA THR A 399 -35.02 10.50 3.08
C THR A 399 -34.48 9.46 4.07
N ALA A 400 -34.29 8.20 3.66
CA ALA A 400 -33.66 7.18 4.51
C ALA A 400 -32.12 7.32 4.60
N LEU A 401 -31.48 8.00 3.63
CA LEU A 401 -30.03 8.19 3.57
C LEU A 401 -29.57 9.52 4.20
N ASN A 402 -30.45 10.52 4.30
CA ASN A 402 -30.18 11.75 5.08
C ASN A 402 -30.30 11.53 6.60
N GLY A 403 -30.92 10.42 7.04
CA GLY A 403 -31.06 10.04 8.45
C GLY A 403 -29.95 9.15 9.01
N ILE A 404 -28.96 8.73 8.21
CA ILE A 404 -27.83 7.90 8.67
C ILE A 404 -26.71 8.81 9.20
N GLN A 405 -27.04 9.74 10.09
CA GLN A 405 -26.09 10.38 11.01
C GLN A 405 -25.65 9.42 12.14
N HIS A 406 -25.79 8.11 11.94
CA HIS A 406 -25.47 7.05 12.90
C HIS A 406 -24.43 6.06 12.39
N SER A 407 -23.53 6.47 11.49
CA SER A 407 -22.28 5.71 11.23
C SER A 407 -21.49 5.47 12.52
N SER A 408 -21.54 6.40 13.48
CA SER A 408 -20.93 6.26 14.81
C SER A 408 -21.75 5.45 15.84
N ARG A 409 -22.92 4.88 15.47
CA ARG A 409 -23.80 4.18 16.44
C ARG A 409 -24.15 2.74 16.09
N ARG A 410 -23.68 2.21 14.95
CA ARG A 410 -23.82 0.78 14.65
C ARG A 410 -22.82 0.00 15.50
N MET A 411 -23.36 -0.91 16.32
CA MET A 411 -22.56 -1.80 17.15
C MET A 411 -21.99 -2.98 16.36
N HIS A 412 -22.65 -3.44 15.30
CA HIS A 412 -22.24 -4.63 14.54
C HIS A 412 -21.58 -4.27 13.20
N PRO A 413 -20.53 -5.00 12.78
CA PRO A 413 -19.82 -4.74 11.52
C PRO A 413 -20.71 -5.07 10.32
N THR A 414 -20.51 -4.31 9.24
CA THR A 414 -21.10 -4.58 7.92
C THR A 414 -20.01 -4.98 6.93
N LYS A 415 -20.38 -5.51 5.75
CA LYS A 415 -19.42 -5.76 4.65
C LYS A 415 -18.64 -4.52 4.21
N MET A 416 -19.14 -3.31 4.49
CA MET A 416 -18.41 -2.06 4.24
C MET A 416 -17.46 -1.67 5.37
N SER A 417 -17.64 -2.18 6.59
CA SER A 417 -16.86 -1.72 7.75
C SER A 417 -15.35 -1.89 7.57
N TYR A 418 -14.90 -2.97 6.93
CA TYR A 418 -13.46 -3.18 6.70
C TYR A 418 -12.83 -2.08 5.84
N ILE A 419 -13.42 -1.76 4.68
CA ILE A 419 -12.84 -0.77 3.77
C ILE A 419 -12.90 0.64 4.39
N LEU A 420 -13.95 0.95 5.16
CA LEU A 420 -14.07 2.23 5.87
C LEU A 420 -12.98 2.40 6.93
N PHE A 421 -12.70 1.35 7.72
CA PHE A 421 -11.57 1.36 8.64
C PHE A 421 -10.22 1.47 7.91
N LYS A 422 -10.07 0.80 6.76
CA LYS A 422 -8.86 0.94 5.93
C LYS A 422 -8.60 2.38 5.48
N PHE A 423 -9.61 3.15 5.11
CA PHE A 423 -9.44 4.57 4.78
C PHE A 423 -8.93 5.40 5.96
N ARG A 424 -9.45 5.17 7.17
CA ARG A 424 -8.95 5.80 8.40
C ARG A 424 -7.49 5.44 8.64
N LEU A 425 -7.16 4.17 8.52
CA LEU A 425 -5.79 3.65 8.67
C LEU A 425 -4.82 4.18 7.61
N TYR A 426 -5.27 4.44 6.37
CA TYR A 426 -4.44 5.08 5.35
C TYR A 426 -4.11 6.54 5.70
N SER A 427 -5.05 7.28 6.27
CA SER A 427 -4.81 8.64 6.78
C SER A 427 -3.75 8.62 7.88
N LEU A 428 -3.88 7.70 8.85
CA LEU A 428 -2.91 7.51 9.93
C LEU A 428 -1.53 7.10 9.40
N ALA A 429 -1.47 6.13 8.48
CA ALA A 429 -0.22 5.69 7.86
C ALA A 429 0.49 6.84 7.15
N SER A 430 -0.25 7.70 6.43
CA SER A 430 0.31 8.90 5.81
C SER A 430 0.89 9.87 6.84
N GLY A 431 0.20 10.06 7.98
CA GLY A 431 0.70 10.87 9.09
C GLY A 431 1.99 10.32 9.69
N VAL A 432 2.04 9.01 9.96
CA VAL A 432 3.22 8.31 10.49
C VAL A 432 4.41 8.42 9.53
N CYS A 433 4.21 8.16 8.23
CA CYS A 433 5.27 8.30 7.23
C CYS A 433 5.76 9.74 7.09
N ALA A 434 4.85 10.73 7.11
CA ALA A 434 5.23 12.14 7.04
C ALA A 434 6.11 12.59 8.23
N LEU A 435 5.92 11.99 9.42
CA LEU A 435 6.82 12.21 10.55
C LEU A 435 8.21 11.60 10.32
N SER A 436 8.29 10.42 9.69
CA SER A 436 9.55 9.74 9.44
C SER A 436 10.34 10.33 8.26
N ALA A 437 9.66 10.93 7.27
CA ALA A 437 10.28 11.46 6.06
C ALA A 437 10.80 12.91 6.20
N GLY A 438 10.43 13.61 7.29
CA GLY A 438 10.57 15.06 7.39
C GLY A 438 11.86 15.57 8.06
N LYS A 439 12.56 16.49 7.36
CA LYS A 439 13.58 17.44 7.84
C LYS A 439 13.12 18.42 8.96
N SER A 440 11.95 18.17 9.56
CA SER A 440 11.34 19.00 10.61
C SER A 440 11.56 18.29 11.93
N GLU A 441 12.02 18.99 12.98
CA GLU A 441 12.24 18.38 14.29
C GLU A 441 11.01 17.56 14.71
N CYS A 442 11.24 16.26 14.95
CA CYS A 442 10.24 15.34 15.42
C CYS A 442 9.74 15.81 16.79
N SER A 443 8.63 16.55 16.81
CA SER A 443 8.11 17.08 18.07
C SER A 443 7.39 15.96 18.84
N PRO A 444 7.69 15.76 20.13
CA PRO A 444 7.01 14.76 20.96
C PRO A 444 5.48 14.90 20.94
N ALA A 445 4.97 16.13 20.79
CA ALA A 445 3.54 16.41 20.69
C ALA A 445 2.88 15.81 19.43
N LYS A 446 3.59 15.76 18.28
CA LYS A 446 3.06 15.14 17.05
C LYS A 446 3.01 13.63 17.17
N ILE A 447 4.01 13.02 17.79
CA ILE A 447 3.99 11.57 18.09
C ILE A 447 2.80 11.27 18.99
N GLN A 448 2.64 12.00 20.09
CA GLN A 448 1.54 11.79 21.03
C GLN A 448 0.15 11.99 20.39
N ALA A 449 0.00 12.97 19.49
CA ALA A 449 -1.25 13.18 18.77
C ALA A 449 -1.61 11.97 17.88
N LEU A 450 -0.67 11.50 17.06
CA LEU A 450 -0.91 10.33 16.19
C LEU A 450 -1.09 9.04 16.99
N ASP A 451 -0.34 8.88 18.07
CA ASP A 451 -0.46 7.76 19.00
C ASP A 451 -1.85 7.71 19.63
N HIS A 452 -2.37 8.86 20.09
CA HIS A 452 -3.75 8.96 20.58
C HIS A 452 -4.78 8.63 19.50
N GLU A 453 -4.59 9.10 18.26
CA GLU A 453 -5.50 8.75 17.15
C GLU A 453 -5.47 7.25 16.82
N ILE A 454 -4.31 6.60 16.90
CA ILE A 454 -4.17 5.15 16.72
C ILE A 454 -4.84 4.38 17.88
N GLU A 455 -4.74 4.86 19.12
CA GLU A 455 -5.45 4.26 20.27
C GLU A 455 -6.97 4.34 20.11
N LEU A 456 -7.50 5.50 19.69
CA LEU A 456 -8.92 5.66 19.38
C LEU A 456 -9.37 4.73 18.25
N GLU A 457 -8.49 4.47 17.28
CA GLU A 457 -8.72 3.55 16.19
C GLU A 457 -8.81 2.09 16.68
N LEU A 458 -7.89 1.66 17.55
CA LEU A 458 -7.93 0.35 18.20
C LEU A 458 -9.21 0.15 19.02
N GLN A 459 -9.61 1.17 19.79
CA GLN A 459 -10.84 1.14 20.60
C GLN A 459 -12.08 1.03 19.70
N ALA A 460 -12.17 1.85 18.65
CA ALA A 460 -13.28 1.80 17.71
C ALA A 460 -13.39 0.43 17.00
N GLN A 461 -12.26 -0.20 16.66
CA GLN A 461 -12.24 -1.55 16.11
C GLN A 461 -12.67 -2.59 17.16
N ALA A 462 -12.16 -2.51 18.39
CA ALA A 462 -12.54 -3.43 19.46
C ALA A 462 -14.03 -3.36 19.79
N GLU A 463 -14.61 -2.16 19.86
CA GLU A 463 -16.05 -1.96 20.06
C GLU A 463 -16.86 -2.49 18.88
N ARG A 464 -16.41 -2.22 17.64
CA ARG A 464 -17.15 -2.63 16.44
C ARG A 464 -17.12 -4.13 16.19
N PHE A 465 -16.11 -4.82 16.71
CA PHE A 465 -15.92 -6.26 16.55
C PHE A 465 -15.96 -7.00 17.91
N SER A 466 -16.65 -6.45 18.92
CA SER A 466 -16.60 -6.96 20.31
C SER A 466 -17.05 -8.42 20.43
N ASP A 467 -18.10 -8.81 19.71
CA ASP A 467 -18.72 -10.14 19.79
C ASP A 467 -18.08 -11.12 18.80
N GLN A 468 -16.74 -11.20 18.76
CA GLN A 468 -15.99 -11.94 17.72
C GLN A 468 -16.52 -13.36 17.48
N LEU A 469 -16.87 -14.11 18.53
CA LEU A 469 -17.33 -15.50 18.41
C LEU A 469 -18.69 -15.63 17.72
N ASP A 470 -19.54 -14.61 17.78
CA ASP A 470 -20.87 -14.59 17.15
C ASP A 470 -20.82 -14.01 15.72
N LEU A 471 -19.70 -13.40 15.35
CA LEU A 471 -19.52 -12.83 14.02
C LEU A 471 -19.22 -13.90 12.98
N PRO A 472 -19.70 -13.72 11.72
CA PRO A 472 -19.27 -14.53 10.59
C PRO A 472 -17.73 -14.62 10.49
N PRO A 473 -17.17 -15.77 10.03
CA PRO A 473 -15.72 -15.98 9.99
C PRO A 473 -14.94 -14.88 9.25
N TYR A 474 -15.54 -14.29 8.22
CA TYR A 474 -14.89 -13.19 7.49
C TYR A 474 -14.77 -11.92 8.35
N HIS A 475 -15.77 -11.57 9.16
CA HIS A 475 -15.67 -10.43 10.07
C HIS A 475 -14.61 -10.66 11.17
N GLN A 476 -14.51 -11.88 11.67
CA GLN A 476 -13.45 -12.26 12.61
C GLN A 476 -12.06 -12.09 11.97
N ALA A 477 -11.85 -12.65 10.77
CA ALA A 477 -10.61 -12.49 10.03
C ALA A 477 -10.27 -11.01 9.79
N HIS A 478 -11.27 -10.19 9.45
CA HIS A 478 -11.09 -8.76 9.21
C HIS A 478 -10.67 -8.00 10.46
N SER A 479 -11.23 -8.36 11.62
CA SER A 479 -10.82 -7.79 12.91
C SER A 479 -9.33 -8.03 13.16
N PHE A 480 -8.84 -9.26 12.95
CA PHE A 480 -7.41 -9.58 13.05
C PHE A 480 -6.55 -8.83 12.03
N ILE A 481 -7.00 -8.74 10.76
CA ILE A 481 -6.26 -8.04 9.70
C ILE A 481 -6.16 -6.52 9.99
N LEU A 482 -7.24 -5.90 10.47
CA LEU A 482 -7.26 -4.50 10.87
C LEU A 482 -6.39 -4.27 12.10
N SER A 483 -6.57 -5.08 13.15
CA SER A 483 -5.77 -5.02 14.38
C SER A 483 -4.27 -5.15 14.08
N ASN A 484 -3.87 -6.08 13.21
CA ASN A 484 -2.47 -6.22 12.80
C ASN A 484 -1.94 -4.98 12.10
N TYR A 485 -2.73 -4.36 11.21
CA TYR A 485 -2.31 -3.14 10.53
C TYR A 485 -2.23 -1.95 11.49
N THR A 486 -3.19 -1.81 12.40
CA THR A 486 -3.20 -0.74 13.40
C THR A 486 -2.01 -0.86 14.38
N ASN A 487 -1.75 -2.06 14.90
CA ASN A 487 -0.58 -2.33 15.74
C ASN A 487 0.74 -2.15 14.97
N HIS A 488 0.76 -2.49 13.68
CA HIS A 488 1.91 -2.21 12.82
C HIS A 488 2.19 -0.70 12.73
N LEU A 489 1.17 0.16 12.67
CA LEU A 489 1.36 1.62 12.73
C LEU A 489 1.92 2.08 14.08
N VAL A 490 1.54 1.45 15.21
CA VAL A 490 2.16 1.71 16.52
C VAL A 490 3.66 1.41 16.46
N LEU A 491 4.05 0.26 15.92
CA LEU A 491 5.46 -0.12 15.77
C LEU A 491 6.23 0.90 14.93
N LEU A 492 5.65 1.36 13.81
CA LEU A 492 6.28 2.36 12.94
C LEU A 492 6.40 3.74 13.61
N LEU A 493 5.36 4.18 14.32
CA LEU A 493 5.36 5.47 14.99
C LEU A 493 6.42 5.53 16.09
N HIS A 494 6.49 4.50 16.93
CA HIS A 494 7.41 4.45 18.07
C HIS A 494 8.81 3.92 17.72
N ARG A 495 9.04 3.44 16.49
CA ARG A 495 10.38 3.08 15.99
C ARG A 495 11.38 4.23 16.15
N ILE A 496 10.96 5.48 15.94
CA ILE A 496 11.80 6.67 16.13
C ILE A 496 12.33 6.75 17.57
N CYS A 497 11.54 6.31 18.55
CA CYS A 497 11.92 6.29 19.96
C CYS A 497 12.81 5.08 20.30
N LEU A 498 12.56 3.91 19.71
CA LEU A 498 13.36 2.68 19.92
C LEU A 498 14.83 2.84 19.51
N LEU A 499 15.09 3.69 18.52
CA LEU A 499 16.40 3.89 17.93
C LEU A 499 17.22 4.99 18.63
N LYS A 500 16.73 5.58 19.72
CA LYS A 500 17.52 6.54 20.52
C LYS A 500 18.65 5.83 21.30
N PRO A 501 19.84 6.45 21.41
CA PRO A 501 20.96 5.91 22.18
C PRO A 501 20.60 5.70 23.66
N GLU A 502 21.21 4.71 24.29
CA GLU A 502 21.08 4.46 25.72
C GLU A 502 21.52 5.68 26.54
N GLY A 503 20.76 6.02 27.60
CA GLY A 503 21.04 7.16 28.49
C GLY A 503 20.36 8.49 28.14
N PHE A 504 19.61 8.57 27.03
CA PHE A 504 18.76 9.72 26.65
C PHE A 504 17.25 9.44 26.87
N GLU A 505 16.92 8.58 27.81
CA GLU A 505 15.56 8.13 28.08
C GLU A 505 14.84 9.12 29.02
N ASP A 506 13.95 9.95 28.47
CA ASP A 506 12.91 10.63 29.25
C ASP A 506 11.76 9.64 29.54
N GLY A 507 10.90 9.90 30.53
CA GLY A 507 9.74 9.03 30.81
C GLY A 507 8.78 8.79 29.62
N SER A 508 8.79 9.68 28.61
CA SER A 508 8.09 9.51 27.33
C SER A 508 8.68 8.38 26.45
N VAL A 509 9.98 8.11 26.57
CA VAL A 509 10.69 7.06 25.82
C VAL A 509 10.37 5.69 26.42
N THR A 510 10.31 5.57 27.75
CA THR A 510 9.93 4.32 28.44
C THR A 510 8.52 3.86 28.05
N GLY A 511 7.54 4.77 28.00
CA GLY A 511 6.18 4.43 27.55
C GLY A 511 6.10 3.98 26.09
N SER A 512 7.03 4.40 25.24
CA SER A 512 7.09 3.94 23.85
C SER A 512 7.53 2.47 23.73
N TYR A 513 8.36 1.98 24.66
CA TYR A 513 8.81 0.59 24.67
C TYR A 513 7.66 -0.35 25.04
N GLU A 514 6.89 0.00 26.07
CA GLU A 514 5.72 -0.77 26.49
C GLU A 514 4.68 -0.86 25.37
N LYS A 515 4.45 0.24 24.64
CA LYS A 515 3.56 0.27 23.47
C LYS A 515 4.05 -0.63 22.34
N CYS A 516 5.35 -0.62 22.05
CA CYS A 516 5.93 -1.51 21.05
C CYS A 516 5.83 -2.98 21.46
N GLU A 517 6.09 -3.29 22.74
CA GLU A 517 5.96 -4.65 23.29
C GLU A 517 4.52 -5.15 23.13
N GLN A 518 3.53 -4.38 23.58
CA GLN A 518 2.11 -4.74 23.49
C GLN A 518 1.66 -4.91 22.04
N ALA A 519 2.00 -3.96 21.17
CA ALA A 519 1.63 -4.01 19.76
C ALA A 519 2.26 -5.21 19.04
N ALA A 520 3.54 -5.51 19.31
CA ALA A 520 4.20 -6.66 18.70
C ALA A 520 3.60 -7.99 19.19
N LEU A 521 3.34 -8.13 20.50
CA LEU A 521 2.69 -9.32 21.05
C LEU A 521 1.27 -9.51 20.49
N ALA A 522 0.50 -8.43 20.32
CA ALA A 522 -0.82 -8.49 19.70
C ALA A 522 -0.75 -9.00 18.25
N ILE A 523 0.23 -8.51 17.45
CA ILE A 523 0.45 -8.99 16.07
C ILE A 523 0.78 -10.49 16.05
N LEU A 524 1.68 -10.94 16.95
CA LEU A 524 2.08 -12.35 17.01
C LEU A 524 0.91 -13.26 17.44
N SER A 525 0.16 -12.85 18.47
CA SER A 525 -1.05 -13.58 18.91
C SER A 525 -2.10 -13.71 17.79
N ASN A 526 -2.34 -12.63 17.06
CA ASN A 526 -3.26 -12.63 15.92
C ASN A 526 -2.73 -13.51 14.78
N TYR A 527 -1.43 -13.44 14.47
CA TYR A 527 -0.82 -14.28 13.44
C TYR A 527 -0.90 -15.77 13.77
N GLU A 528 -0.62 -16.14 15.02
CA GLU A 528 -0.76 -17.51 15.51
C GLU A 528 -2.21 -17.99 15.41
N THR A 529 -3.17 -17.18 15.86
CA THR A 529 -4.62 -17.50 15.79
C THR A 529 -5.07 -17.73 14.35
N LEU A 530 -4.67 -16.85 13.41
CA LEU A 530 -4.99 -16.98 12.00
C LEU A 530 -4.40 -18.25 11.37
N ASN A 531 -3.22 -18.71 11.82
CA ASN A 531 -2.61 -19.95 11.35
C ASN A 531 -3.27 -21.21 11.93
N LEU A 532 -3.69 -21.15 13.20
CA LEU A 532 -4.15 -22.31 13.96
C LEU A 532 -5.60 -22.69 13.65
N ARG A 533 -6.48 -21.71 13.42
CA ARG A 533 -7.90 -22.00 13.25
C ARG A 533 -8.24 -22.32 11.80
N ASN A 534 -8.77 -23.51 11.58
CA ASN A 534 -9.16 -24.00 10.24
C ASN A 534 -10.20 -23.11 9.54
N GLU A 535 -11.04 -22.40 10.30
CA GLU A 535 -12.02 -21.44 9.76
C GLU A 535 -11.39 -20.31 8.94
N PHE A 536 -10.11 -19.98 9.22
CA PHE A 536 -9.35 -18.96 8.49
C PHE A 536 -8.50 -19.52 7.35
N SER A 537 -8.65 -20.81 6.99
CA SER A 537 -7.95 -21.38 5.85
C SER A 537 -8.10 -20.56 4.55
N PRO A 538 -9.28 -19.99 4.21
CA PRO A 538 -9.42 -19.13 3.02
C PRO A 538 -8.59 -17.84 3.05
N TYR A 539 -8.03 -17.46 4.19
CA TYR A 539 -7.16 -16.29 4.39
C TYR A 539 -5.67 -16.64 4.39
N LYS A 540 -5.29 -17.87 4.01
CA LYS A 540 -3.89 -18.29 3.83
C LYS A 540 -3.10 -17.34 2.91
N TRP A 541 -3.74 -16.72 1.91
CA TRP A 541 -3.09 -15.70 1.06
C TRP A 541 -2.62 -14.46 1.86
N TYR A 542 -3.36 -14.06 2.91
CA TYR A 542 -2.96 -12.97 3.80
C TYR A 542 -1.84 -13.44 4.74
N ILE A 543 -1.97 -14.64 5.31
CA ILE A 543 -1.00 -15.23 6.23
C ILE A 543 0.37 -15.37 5.55
N PHE A 544 0.40 -15.92 4.34
CA PHE A 544 1.60 -16.06 3.52
C PHE A 544 2.08 -14.71 2.95
N GLY A 545 1.20 -13.73 2.86
CA GLY A 545 1.48 -12.38 2.37
C GLY A 545 1.82 -11.42 3.50
N LEU A 546 1.01 -10.37 3.60
CA LEU A 546 1.20 -9.25 4.52
C LEU A 546 1.20 -9.66 6.01
N GLY A 547 0.46 -10.73 6.39
CA GLY A 547 0.44 -11.24 7.75
C GLY A 547 1.81 -11.71 8.23
N SER A 548 2.52 -12.52 7.43
CA SER A 548 3.89 -12.95 7.74
C SER A 548 4.88 -11.79 7.80
N PHE A 549 4.69 -10.77 6.96
CA PHE A 549 5.52 -9.57 6.98
C PHE A 549 5.34 -8.76 8.28
N HIS A 550 4.09 -8.59 8.74
CA HIS A 550 3.82 -7.97 10.04
C HIS A 550 4.40 -8.80 11.20
N ALA A 551 4.28 -10.13 11.15
CA ALA A 551 4.85 -11.02 12.15
C ALA A 551 6.39 -10.93 12.20
N PHE A 552 7.05 -10.86 11.04
CA PHE A 552 8.50 -10.63 10.94
C PHE A 552 8.92 -9.31 11.61
N LEU A 553 8.20 -8.21 11.36
CA LEU A 553 8.49 -6.93 12.01
C LEU A 553 8.25 -6.98 13.53
N ALA A 554 7.19 -7.65 13.97
CA ALA A 554 6.89 -7.80 15.39
C ALA A 554 8.00 -8.59 16.11
N ILE A 555 8.45 -9.72 15.55
CA ILE A 555 9.60 -10.48 16.07
C ILE A 555 10.84 -9.59 16.11
N SER A 556 11.16 -8.90 15.01
CA SER A 556 12.33 -8.02 14.92
C SER A 556 12.30 -6.93 15.99
N THR A 557 11.16 -6.31 16.23
CA THR A 557 10.97 -5.30 17.28
C THR A 557 11.22 -5.87 18.67
N LEU A 558 10.68 -7.05 18.96
CA LEU A 558 10.85 -7.72 20.25
C LEU A 558 12.31 -8.12 20.51
N LEU A 559 13.04 -8.57 19.47
CA LEU A 559 14.47 -8.87 19.56
C LEU A 559 15.31 -7.61 19.84
N VAL A 560 14.95 -6.45 19.26
CA VAL A 560 15.58 -5.16 19.57
C VAL A 560 15.33 -4.75 21.02
N LEU A 561 14.09 -4.88 21.51
CA LEU A 561 13.73 -4.60 22.89
C LEU A 561 14.49 -5.49 23.89
N PHE A 562 14.67 -6.77 23.57
CA PHE A 562 15.48 -7.70 24.37
C PHE A 562 16.96 -7.30 24.41
N GLY A 563 17.57 -7.05 23.24
CA GLY A 563 19.00 -6.78 23.15
C GLY A 563 19.43 -5.50 23.89
N LYS A 564 18.51 -4.54 24.05
CA LYS A 564 18.73 -3.30 24.83
C LYS A 564 18.32 -3.41 26.31
N ALA A 565 17.97 -4.61 26.78
CA ALA A 565 17.45 -4.85 28.14
C ALA A 565 16.24 -3.98 28.54
N ARG A 566 15.40 -3.58 27.58
CA ARG A 566 14.26 -2.68 27.76
C ARG A 566 12.95 -3.40 28.14
N THR A 567 13.02 -4.69 28.47
CA THR A 567 11.87 -5.54 28.83
C THR A 567 11.87 -5.91 30.32
N THR A 568 10.69 -5.90 30.95
CA THR A 568 10.57 -6.35 32.35
C THR A 568 10.80 -7.86 32.47
N GLN A 569 11.30 -8.33 33.62
CA GLN A 569 11.65 -9.74 33.82
C GLN A 569 10.45 -10.70 33.67
N ASN A 570 9.23 -10.24 34.01
CA ASN A 570 7.99 -11.02 33.85
C ASN A 570 7.53 -11.09 32.38
N SER A 571 7.74 -10.03 31.60
CA SER A 571 7.41 -10.02 30.16
C SER A 571 8.33 -10.96 29.34
N LYS A 572 9.56 -11.20 29.80
CA LYS A 572 10.56 -11.97 29.03
C LYS A 572 10.04 -13.35 28.61
N HIS A 573 9.46 -14.13 29.53
CA HIS A 573 8.98 -15.47 29.22
C HIS A 573 7.87 -15.46 28.15
N LEU A 574 6.90 -14.55 28.26
CA LEU A 574 5.79 -14.43 27.32
C LEU A 574 6.28 -14.05 25.92
N ILE A 575 7.19 -13.08 25.85
CA ILE A 575 7.76 -12.64 24.57
C ILE A 575 8.54 -13.80 23.90
N LEU A 576 9.34 -14.55 24.67
CA LEU A 576 10.11 -15.66 24.12
C LEU A 576 9.23 -16.76 23.57
N GLN A 577 8.17 -17.12 24.30
CA GLN A 577 7.21 -18.10 23.84
C GLN A 577 6.52 -17.62 22.55
N ALA A 578 6.07 -16.37 22.50
CA ALA A 578 5.41 -15.80 21.32
C ALA A 578 6.35 -15.77 20.10
N VAL A 579 7.61 -15.34 20.30
CA VAL A 579 8.63 -15.31 19.24
C VAL A 579 8.93 -16.72 18.73
N GLN A 580 9.15 -17.70 19.62
CA GLN A 580 9.44 -19.08 19.24
C GLN A 580 8.28 -19.71 18.46
N ASN A 581 7.06 -19.58 18.95
CA ASN A 581 5.87 -20.12 18.30
C ASN A 581 5.69 -19.51 16.89
N CYS A 582 5.70 -18.19 16.78
CA CYS A 582 5.50 -17.52 15.49
C CYS A 582 6.66 -17.74 14.53
N PHE A 583 7.89 -17.85 15.02
CA PHE A 583 9.04 -18.15 14.20
C PHE A 583 8.97 -19.58 13.63
N GLN A 584 8.55 -20.56 14.44
CA GLN A 584 8.25 -21.91 13.95
C GLN A 584 7.18 -21.88 12.84
N ARG A 585 6.12 -21.07 13.01
CA ARG A 585 5.09 -20.92 11.96
C ARG A 585 5.61 -20.29 10.68
N LEU A 586 6.52 -19.31 10.76
CA LEU A 586 7.18 -18.77 9.57
C LEU A 586 7.96 -19.87 8.84
N HIS A 587 8.67 -20.74 9.56
CA HIS A 587 9.36 -21.89 8.98
C HIS A 587 8.41 -22.90 8.33
N GLU A 588 7.31 -23.26 9.00
CA GLU A 588 6.26 -24.14 8.44
C GLU A 588 5.66 -23.58 7.15
N ASN A 589 5.54 -22.25 7.06
CA ASN A 589 4.97 -21.55 5.92
C ASN A 589 5.97 -21.20 4.81
N ALA A 590 7.28 -21.27 5.08
CA ALA A 590 8.35 -20.90 4.14
C ALA A 590 8.28 -21.65 2.78
N PRO A 591 7.93 -22.95 2.70
CA PRO A 591 7.79 -23.65 1.41
C PRO A 591 6.70 -23.07 0.51
N PHE A 592 5.79 -22.27 1.08
CA PHE A 592 4.62 -21.74 0.39
C PHE A 592 4.63 -20.22 0.24
N SER A 593 5.57 -19.53 0.90
CA SER A 593 5.69 -18.08 0.93
C SER A 593 7.13 -17.64 0.81
N GLU A 594 7.42 -16.89 -0.25
CA GLU A 594 8.71 -16.22 -0.42
C GLU A 594 8.97 -15.20 0.70
N ILE A 595 7.93 -14.55 1.24
CA ILE A 595 8.06 -13.62 2.36
C ILE A 595 8.49 -14.36 3.62
N CYS A 596 7.86 -15.50 3.93
CA CYS A 596 8.27 -16.34 5.06
C CYS A 596 9.71 -16.85 4.87
N GLN A 597 10.07 -17.31 3.67
CA GLN A 597 11.43 -17.77 3.37
C GLN A 597 12.48 -16.67 3.61
N ARG A 598 12.23 -15.45 3.12
CA ARG A 598 13.12 -14.31 3.33
C ARG A 598 13.15 -13.88 4.81
N ALA A 599 12.01 -13.87 5.49
CA ALA A 599 11.94 -13.58 6.92
C ALA A 599 12.74 -14.59 7.75
N CYS A 600 12.58 -15.90 7.49
CA CYS A 600 13.36 -16.95 8.16
C CYS A 600 14.86 -16.77 7.91
N SER A 601 15.27 -16.52 6.66
CA SER A 601 16.69 -16.30 6.34
C SER A 601 17.33 -15.17 7.16
N ILE A 602 16.57 -14.12 7.49
CA ILE A 602 17.04 -13.01 8.33
C ILE A 602 17.03 -13.43 9.80
N LEU A 603 15.91 -13.98 10.28
CA LEU A 603 15.75 -14.34 11.69
C LEU A 603 16.71 -15.47 12.14
N ASP A 604 16.98 -16.46 11.29
CA ASP A 604 17.93 -17.55 11.55
C ASP A 604 19.36 -16.99 11.74
N SER A 605 19.73 -15.93 11.01
CA SER A 605 21.02 -15.27 11.17
C SER A 605 21.14 -14.51 12.49
N LEU A 606 20.01 -14.15 13.08
CA LEU A 606 19.96 -13.47 14.35
C LEU A 606 20.02 -14.50 15.47
N THR A 607 19.17 -15.52 15.52
CA THR A 607 19.13 -16.44 16.66
C THR A 607 20.20 -17.55 16.59
N PRO A 608 21.24 -17.57 17.46
CA PRO A 608 22.18 -18.70 17.50
C PRO A 608 21.50 -19.97 18.05
N GLY A 609 21.42 -20.99 17.19
CA GLY A 609 20.97 -22.36 17.48
C GLY A 609 21.01 -23.19 16.20
N GLU A 610 21.32 -24.50 16.29
CA GLU A 610 21.36 -25.38 15.10
C GLU A 610 20.04 -25.36 14.30
N PRO A 611 20.09 -25.56 12.97
CA PRO A 611 18.91 -25.59 12.13
C PRO A 611 17.88 -26.61 12.64
N TYR A 612 16.69 -26.10 12.95
CA TYR A 612 15.58 -26.87 13.49
C TYR A 612 15.22 -28.05 12.58
N GLN A 613 15.36 -29.28 13.08
CA GLN A 613 14.77 -30.45 12.43
C GLN A 613 13.30 -30.57 12.87
N PRO A 614 12.34 -30.67 11.93
CA PRO A 614 10.93 -30.78 12.27
C PRO A 614 10.66 -32.08 13.04
N THR A 615 10.25 -31.98 14.31
CA THR A 615 9.69 -33.12 15.04
C THR A 615 8.31 -33.47 14.46
N PRO A 616 8.07 -34.73 14.05
CA PRO A 616 6.77 -35.13 13.53
C PRO A 616 5.71 -35.02 14.62
N SER A 617 4.62 -34.33 14.31
CA SER A 617 3.46 -34.15 15.18
C SER A 617 2.88 -35.51 15.58
N LEU A 618 2.84 -35.79 16.89
CA LEU A 618 2.07 -36.91 17.42
C LEU A 618 0.58 -36.65 17.14
N VAL A 619 0.02 -37.43 16.23
CA VAL A 619 -1.41 -37.51 15.96
C VAL A 619 -2.11 -38.00 17.23
N PHE A 620 -2.81 -37.11 17.93
CA PHE A 620 -3.78 -37.53 18.94
C PHE A 620 -5.02 -38.03 18.21
N SER A 621 -5.24 -39.35 18.30
CA SER A 621 -6.48 -40.00 17.90
C SER A 621 -7.57 -39.62 18.89
N ASP A 622 -8.62 -38.95 18.41
CA ASP A 622 -9.87 -38.79 19.13
C ASP A 622 -10.52 -40.15 19.37
N GLY A 623 -10.81 -40.44 20.64
CA GLY A 623 -11.52 -41.64 21.09
C GLY A 623 -12.34 -41.33 22.33
N VAL A 624 -13.64 -41.15 22.13
CA VAL A 624 -14.67 -40.92 23.15
C VAL A 624 -14.90 -42.18 24.00
N CYS A 625 -14.96 -42.06 25.34
CA CYS A 625 -16.00 -42.60 26.25
C CYS A 625 -15.48 -42.88 27.70
N ASN A 626 -16.16 -42.24 28.67
CA ASN A 626 -16.59 -42.68 30.02
C ASN A 626 -15.81 -43.80 30.77
N LEU A 627 -15.41 -43.55 32.03
CA LEU A 627 -16.11 -44.02 33.25
C LEU A 627 -15.36 -43.64 34.55
N GLU A 628 -16.11 -43.68 35.65
CA GLU A 628 -15.85 -43.21 37.01
C GLU A 628 -14.79 -43.98 37.83
N SER A 629 -14.24 -43.27 38.84
CA SER A 629 -13.78 -43.68 40.18
C SER A 629 -13.20 -45.09 40.45
N THR A 630 -12.04 -45.16 41.10
CA THR A 630 -11.84 -45.66 42.49
C THR A 630 -10.36 -45.74 42.90
N ALA A 631 -10.13 -45.71 44.20
CA ALA A 631 -8.88 -45.50 44.93
C ALA A 631 -7.82 -46.62 44.84
N GLY A 632 -6.56 -46.27 45.15
CA GLY A 632 -5.50 -47.24 45.45
C GLY A 632 -4.17 -46.60 45.85
N PHE A 633 -3.84 -46.65 47.15
CA PHE A 633 -2.56 -46.27 47.74
C PHE A 633 -1.38 -47.08 47.19
N GLY A 634 -0.20 -46.45 47.09
CA GLY A 634 1.07 -47.15 46.86
C GLY A 634 2.27 -46.21 46.80
N SER A 635 2.88 -45.94 47.95
CA SER A 635 4.17 -45.28 48.12
C SER A 635 5.31 -46.09 47.49
N ASN A 636 6.23 -45.44 46.77
CA ASN A 636 7.67 -45.74 46.77
C ASN A 636 8.49 -44.60 46.14
N GLU A 637 9.64 -44.34 46.77
CA GLU A 637 10.65 -43.30 46.50
C GLU A 637 11.21 -43.23 45.07
N PRO A 638 11.83 -42.10 44.67
CA PRO A 638 12.17 -41.81 43.27
C PRO A 638 13.51 -42.44 42.88
N PRO A 639 13.69 -42.93 41.64
CA PRO A 639 15.02 -43.15 41.11
C PRO A 639 15.53 -41.83 40.52
N THR A 640 16.60 -41.32 41.11
CA THR A 640 17.54 -40.38 40.49
C THR A 640 17.98 -40.91 39.13
N MET A 641 17.69 -40.17 38.06
CA MET A 641 18.35 -40.34 36.76
C MET A 641 18.85 -38.99 36.24
N ASP A 642 20.18 -38.91 36.25
CA ASP A 642 21.10 -38.06 35.49
C ASP A 642 20.48 -37.07 34.50
N THR A 643 20.42 -35.82 34.94
CA THR A 643 20.38 -34.63 34.10
C THR A 643 21.72 -34.44 33.39
N THR A 644 21.93 -35.07 32.23
CA THR A 644 22.98 -34.66 31.27
C THR A 644 22.54 -34.88 29.82
N THR A 645 21.56 -34.09 29.37
CA THR A 645 21.48 -33.68 27.96
C THR A 645 21.12 -32.21 27.94
N SER A 646 22.15 -31.35 28.00
CA SER A 646 22.04 -29.93 27.73
C SER A 646 21.56 -29.74 26.30
N SER A 647 20.27 -29.47 26.14
CA SER A 647 19.77 -28.86 24.91
C SER A 647 20.29 -27.43 24.90
N ASP A 648 21.22 -27.11 24.01
CA ASP A 648 21.54 -25.73 23.63
C ASP A 648 20.32 -25.11 22.95
N ARG A 649 19.33 -24.73 23.77
CA ARG A 649 18.21 -23.88 23.38
C ARG A 649 18.71 -22.45 23.46
N PHE A 650 18.39 -21.63 22.44
CA PHE A 650 18.57 -20.19 22.42
C PHE A 650 18.34 -19.59 23.82
N ASP A 651 19.45 -19.11 24.40
CA ASP A 651 19.70 -18.37 25.65
C ASP A 651 19.41 -16.85 25.61
N PRO A 652 18.17 -16.35 25.51
CA PRO A 652 17.88 -14.92 25.34
C PRO A 652 18.33 -14.04 26.51
N SER A 653 18.66 -14.62 27.66
CA SER A 653 19.32 -13.91 28.77
C SER A 653 20.68 -13.31 28.37
N PHE A 654 21.29 -13.85 27.32
CA PHE A 654 22.58 -13.43 26.73
C PHE A 654 22.43 -12.88 25.31
N TRP A 655 21.21 -12.59 24.85
CA TRP A 655 20.98 -12.01 23.53
C TRP A 655 21.52 -10.57 23.47
N ALA A 656 22.55 -10.36 22.65
CA ALA A 656 23.06 -9.05 22.30
C ALA A 656 22.60 -8.71 20.88
N LEU A 657 22.04 -7.51 20.69
CA LEU A 657 21.60 -7.03 19.38
C LEU A 657 22.82 -6.85 18.47
N PRO A 658 22.89 -7.51 17.30
CA PRO A 658 23.96 -7.23 16.35
C PRO A 658 23.88 -5.78 15.85
N GLU A 659 24.98 -5.03 15.94
CA GLU A 659 25.04 -3.61 15.53
C GLU A 659 24.58 -3.41 14.07
N SER A 660 24.88 -4.37 13.20
CA SER A 660 24.46 -4.38 11.80
C SER A 660 22.96 -4.51 11.60
N PHE A 661 22.28 -5.28 12.46
CA PHE A 661 20.83 -5.42 12.38
C PHE A 661 20.16 -4.15 12.85
N GLU A 662 20.68 -3.52 13.91
CA GLU A 662 20.23 -2.20 14.35
C GLU A 662 20.43 -1.15 13.26
N GLU A 663 21.59 -1.11 12.61
CA GLU A 663 21.88 -0.17 11.53
C GLU A 663 20.94 -0.35 10.33
N ILE A 664 20.64 -1.58 9.91
CA ILE A 664 19.67 -1.83 8.82
C ILE A 664 18.26 -1.42 9.27
N VAL A 665 17.85 -1.81 10.47
CA VAL A 665 16.53 -1.46 11.03
C VAL A 665 16.42 0.04 11.33
N THR A 666 17.50 0.82 11.33
CA THR A 666 17.43 2.30 11.44
C THR A 666 17.30 2.98 10.07
N ASN A 667 18.04 2.50 9.07
CA ASN A 667 18.21 3.21 7.80
C ASN A 667 17.06 3.00 6.80
N ILE A 668 16.18 2.03 7.01
CA ILE A 668 15.04 1.77 6.12
C ILE A 668 13.93 2.84 6.36
N PRO A 669 13.52 3.61 5.35
CA PRO A 669 12.40 4.57 5.47
C PRO A 669 11.10 3.90 5.93
N CYS A 670 10.24 4.60 6.69
CA CYS A 670 8.99 4.02 7.19
C CYS A 670 8.06 3.53 6.07
N GLU A 671 8.06 4.18 4.91
CA GLU A 671 7.27 3.79 3.75
C GLU A 671 7.63 2.38 3.26
N GLN A 672 8.91 2.01 3.35
CA GLN A 672 9.38 0.68 2.94
C GLN A 672 8.96 -0.43 3.91
N TRP A 673 8.51 -0.08 5.12
CA TRP A 673 7.98 -1.02 6.08
C TRP A 673 6.47 -1.24 5.96
N LEU A 674 5.76 -0.51 5.09
CA LEU A 674 4.31 -0.69 4.90
C LEU A 674 3.96 -1.86 3.97
N SER A 675 4.91 -2.35 3.17
CA SER A 675 4.67 -3.42 2.21
C SER A 675 5.90 -4.29 1.96
N PRO A 676 5.74 -5.63 1.93
CA PRO A 676 6.85 -6.55 1.66
C PRO A 676 7.45 -6.38 0.26
N ALA A 677 6.71 -5.79 -0.69
CA ALA A 677 7.16 -5.62 -2.07
C ALA A 677 8.30 -4.58 -2.20
N VAL A 678 8.38 -3.63 -1.28
CA VAL A 678 9.35 -2.53 -1.30
C VAL A 678 10.32 -2.56 -0.14
N PHE A 679 10.16 -3.54 0.74
CA PHE A 679 11.09 -3.84 1.79
C PHE A 679 12.41 -4.38 1.21
N PRO A 680 13.58 -3.85 1.61
CA PRO A 680 14.88 -4.24 1.05
C PRO A 680 15.40 -5.56 1.66
N TRP A 681 14.77 -6.68 1.31
CA TRP A 681 15.12 -8.02 1.82
C TRP A 681 16.60 -8.40 1.61
N ALA A 682 17.22 -7.98 0.50
CA ALA A 682 18.61 -8.31 0.17
C ALA A 682 19.65 -7.53 1.01
N GLY A 683 19.25 -6.44 1.69
CA GLY A 683 20.15 -5.63 2.52
C GLY A 683 20.60 -6.32 3.81
N PHE A 684 19.94 -7.42 4.18
CA PHE A 684 20.24 -8.21 5.38
C PHE A 684 21.25 -9.35 5.12
N GLY A 685 21.68 -9.54 3.87
CA GLY A 685 22.68 -10.53 3.51
C GLY A 685 24.09 -10.01 3.75
N TYR A 686 24.73 -10.47 4.81
CA TYR A 686 26.19 -10.48 4.85
C TYR A 686 26.72 -11.33 3.70
N ASN A 687 27.76 -10.84 3.00
CA ASN A 687 28.63 -11.67 2.19
C ASN A 687 29.12 -12.83 3.06
N ILE A 688 28.55 -14.02 2.88
CA ILE A 688 29.11 -15.25 3.42
C ILE A 688 30.39 -15.52 2.61
N PRO A 689 31.60 -15.55 3.21
CA PRO A 689 32.81 -15.98 2.52
C PRO A 689 32.73 -17.46 2.09
#